data_AF-A0A258A870-F1
#
_entry.id   AF-A0A258A870-F1
#
_cell.length_a   1.000
_cell.length_b   1.000
_cell.length_c   1.000
_cell.angle_alpha   90.00
_cell.angle_beta   90.00
_cell.angle_gamma   90.00
#
_symmetry.space_group_name_H-M   'P 1'
#
loop_
_entity.id
_entity.type
_entity.pdbx_description
1 polymer ?
#
loop_
_entity_poly.entity_id
_entity_poly.type
_entity_poly.pdbx_seq_one_letter_code
_entity_poly.pdbx_strand_id
1 'polypeptide(L)'
;MGFLRYADFKISRKLLCLLLLVVVPFGLMTYSYVDQANKDIRFARRELDGVRYLQALTPLLFDLSRIATGLPPETIAALEPVRARHDGVFGSTDAVDSFLRAAGRPDAVQAFEQAQTALVKIADGSYLTLDPKIDSYYLMNLVSVVLPEAATATAALRRALEPFRTGYSTRGDLAILVSAVSRFERARDMVQNTVASAIEGNTDGRVLAQLGDAPVAMLQASHAIDSAPLVRLVTDVDRAIERQFAGAAALTRVAETSLAGLLTDRIAQQERNIRTKLGLQLAFFLVIIVLTMAAARSIAKPLVALSREVARVSAGQRQTAISGCNRSDEIGEIARAIEDFRLQLIAADAARQEMAAIEQRSAQQRSLLLREVASQFQEAAGDIVASVAAASVQLEAAADDMSATAGRSQTRSELVSVAAQEASGHVTSMAVAAEEIAMAVNEISRQLDESSRFARSAVDHTRLTDERMAALSTAADRIGSVLSVISDIAQQTNLLALNATIEAARAGDAGRGFAVVAAEVKALAGQTAAATHDIARLVADMQGATRSSVESIGQVSTTIGKMSDISTAMAAAFVEQTAIIQEISSNAQRTAHLTAEVAHTIDEVNGGAKLTTDAAAQVHISAHQLTDQSQRLASEVDRLMTTLVVQRRQGPRAGRLHRRREDRDRPGVNLEQRRCRRDDLAIRIDRHGLARLDREFGAFGGADLLPGAMRARAEGAQHQGQLPDVLEFEAVEVERTVVDLGVLFDHVAAAIVAAIADRDLVGLDPGGPPLLDDRRAKDRSPRQHL
;
A
#
# COMPACT_ATOMS: atom_id res chain seq x y z
N MET A 1 -39.15 -25.59 24.81
CA MET A 1 -38.89 -25.11 26.19
C MET A 1 -40.10 -24.32 26.67
N GLY A 2 -40.45 -24.38 27.96
CA GLY A 2 -41.66 -23.75 28.47
C GLY A 2 -41.56 -22.22 28.55
N PHE A 3 -42.49 -21.51 27.91
CA PHE A 3 -42.62 -20.06 28.06
C PHE A 3 -43.03 -19.73 29.50
N LEU A 4 -42.09 -19.19 30.27
CA LEU A 4 -42.32 -18.66 31.62
C LEU A 4 -43.35 -17.53 31.55
N ARG A 5 -44.50 -17.71 32.21
CA ARG A 5 -45.55 -16.69 32.26
C ARG A 5 -45.03 -15.42 32.95
N TYR A 6 -44.95 -14.33 32.18
CA TYR A 6 -44.39 -13.03 32.61
C TYR A 6 -45.17 -12.34 33.75
N ALA A 7 -46.33 -12.89 34.12
CA ALA A 7 -47.22 -12.38 35.17
C ALA A 7 -46.63 -12.54 36.59
N ASP A 8 -45.98 -13.67 36.90
CA ASP A 8 -45.66 -14.07 38.28
C ASP A 8 -44.33 -13.47 38.82
N PHE A 9 -43.61 -12.71 38.01
CA PHE A 9 -42.35 -12.09 38.41
C PHE A 9 -42.56 -10.81 39.24
N LYS A 10 -42.15 -10.87 40.52
CA LYS A 10 -42.02 -9.69 41.40
C LYS A 10 -41.22 -8.57 40.70
N ILE A 11 -41.61 -7.31 40.91
CA ILE A 11 -41.03 -6.10 40.28
C ILE A 11 -39.49 -6.09 40.33
N SER A 12 -38.90 -6.52 41.45
CA SER A 12 -37.44 -6.61 41.61
C SER A 12 -36.74 -7.55 40.62
N ARG A 13 -37.39 -8.64 40.19
CA ARG A 13 -36.86 -9.54 39.16
C ARG A 13 -37.07 -9.00 37.74
N LYS A 14 -38.15 -8.25 37.50
CA LYS A 14 -38.38 -7.58 36.20
C LYS A 14 -37.31 -6.51 35.95
N LEU A 15 -37.00 -5.68 36.96
CA LEU A 15 -35.87 -4.74 36.94
C LEU A 15 -34.53 -5.44 36.73
N LEU A 16 -34.31 -6.61 37.36
CA LEU A 16 -33.09 -7.40 37.16
C LEU A 16 -32.94 -7.91 35.71
N CYS A 17 -34.02 -8.41 35.10
CA CYS A 17 -33.99 -8.84 33.69
C CYS A 17 -33.76 -7.67 32.73
N LEU A 18 -34.35 -6.50 32.99
CA LEU A 18 -34.18 -5.29 32.19
C LEU A 18 -32.74 -4.76 32.30
N LEU A 19 -32.16 -4.80 33.50
CA LEU A 19 -30.72 -4.55 33.71
C LEU A 19 -29.88 -5.53 32.89
N LEU A 20 -30.09 -6.85 33.04
CA LEU A 20 -29.33 -7.88 32.32
C LEU A 20 -29.39 -7.73 30.78
N LEU A 21 -30.54 -7.32 30.24
CA LEU A 21 -30.73 -7.04 28.81
C LEU A 21 -29.76 -5.94 28.28
N VAL A 22 -29.41 -4.96 29.12
CA VAL A 22 -28.45 -3.90 28.78
C VAL A 22 -27.01 -4.30 29.12
N VAL A 23 -26.80 -4.98 30.26
CA VAL A 23 -25.46 -5.37 30.73
C VAL A 23 -24.78 -6.37 29.78
N VAL A 24 -25.50 -7.38 29.30
CA VAL A 24 -24.89 -8.48 28.53
C VAL A 24 -24.35 -8.02 27.16
N PRO A 25 -25.11 -7.31 26.30
CA PRO A 25 -24.59 -6.81 25.03
C PRO A 25 -23.45 -5.80 25.22
N PHE A 26 -23.55 -4.92 26.22
CA PHE A 26 -22.53 -3.93 26.53
C PHE A 26 -21.22 -4.58 27.02
N GLY A 27 -21.32 -5.66 27.80
CA GLY A 27 -20.19 -6.49 28.20
C GLY A 27 -19.51 -7.16 27.00
N LEU A 28 -20.28 -7.72 26.06
CA LEU A 28 -19.76 -8.33 24.82
C LEU A 28 -19.06 -7.31 23.92
N MET A 29 -19.67 -6.14 23.68
CA MET A 29 -19.04 -5.03 22.94
C MET A 29 -17.74 -4.56 23.61
N THR A 30 -17.72 -4.44 24.94
CA THR A 30 -16.52 -4.06 25.69
C THR A 30 -15.42 -5.12 25.58
N TYR A 31 -15.78 -6.41 25.67
CA TYR A 31 -14.86 -7.52 25.49
C TYR A 31 -14.24 -7.53 24.08
N SER A 32 -15.08 -7.42 23.03
CA SER A 32 -14.63 -7.35 21.63
C SER A 32 -13.68 -6.17 21.41
N TYR A 33 -14.04 -4.97 21.90
CA TYR A 33 -13.17 -3.79 21.77
C TYR A 33 -11.81 -3.98 22.47
N VAL A 34 -11.80 -4.56 23.67
CA VAL A 34 -10.58 -4.81 24.43
C VAL A 34 -9.74 -5.92 23.80
N ASP A 35 -10.33 -6.99 23.27
CA ASP A 35 -9.59 -8.03 22.55
C ASP A 35 -8.94 -7.47 21.28
N GLN A 36 -9.68 -6.68 20.48
CA GLN A 36 -9.13 -6.06 19.27
C GLN A 36 -7.99 -5.09 19.59
N ALA A 37 -8.16 -4.20 20.57
CA ALA A 37 -7.09 -3.28 20.96
C ALA A 37 -5.87 -4.03 21.58
N ASN A 38 -6.09 -5.18 22.23
CA ASN A 38 -5.01 -6.05 22.69
C ASN A 38 -4.31 -6.78 21.53
N LYS A 39 -5.00 -7.15 20.44
CA LYS A 39 -4.37 -7.66 19.21
C LYS A 39 -3.42 -6.60 18.63
N ASP A 40 -3.89 -5.37 18.44
CA ASP A 40 -3.08 -4.25 17.93
C ASP A 40 -1.84 -3.98 18.79
N ILE A 41 -1.99 -3.99 20.12
CA ILE A 41 -0.86 -3.84 21.05
C ILE A 41 0.13 -5.01 20.96
N ARG A 42 -0.35 -6.25 20.75
CA ARG A 42 0.54 -7.41 20.57
C ARG A 42 1.34 -7.32 19.28
N PHE A 43 0.73 -6.88 18.17
CA PHE A 43 1.44 -6.62 16.91
C PHE A 43 2.51 -5.53 17.10
N ALA A 44 2.14 -4.35 17.59
CA ALA A 44 3.08 -3.24 17.79
C ALA A 44 4.23 -3.56 18.79
N ARG A 45 3.96 -4.38 19.81
CA ARG A 45 5.01 -4.88 20.72
C ARG A 45 5.97 -5.84 20.02
N ARG A 46 5.48 -6.66 19.08
CA ARG A 46 6.29 -7.62 18.33
C ARG A 46 7.17 -6.91 17.29
N GLU A 47 6.63 -5.89 16.60
CA GLU A 47 7.37 -4.95 15.75
C GLU A 47 8.51 -4.30 16.57
N LEU A 48 8.20 -3.76 17.76
CA LEU A 48 9.18 -3.12 18.65
C LEU A 48 10.27 -4.08 19.16
N ASP A 49 9.91 -5.31 19.48
CA ASP A 49 10.88 -6.34 19.86
C ASP A 49 11.74 -6.79 18.67
N GLY A 50 11.21 -6.73 17.43
CA GLY A 50 11.98 -6.83 16.20
C GLY A 50 13.05 -5.75 16.08
N VAL A 51 12.67 -4.47 16.26
CA VAL A 51 13.62 -3.34 16.22
C VAL A 51 14.70 -3.48 17.28
N ARG A 52 14.36 -3.92 18.49
CA ARG A 52 15.33 -4.22 19.56
C ARG A 52 16.29 -5.35 19.20
N TYR A 53 15.83 -6.34 18.44
CA TYR A 53 16.70 -7.38 17.91
C TYR A 53 17.68 -6.77 16.90
N LEU A 54 17.18 -5.99 15.92
CA LEU A 54 18.03 -5.31 14.95
C LEU A 54 19.07 -4.42 15.63
N GLN A 55 18.69 -3.62 16.63
CA GLN A 55 19.62 -2.81 17.44
C GLN A 55 20.77 -3.61 18.10
N ALA A 56 20.56 -4.89 18.40
CA ALA A 56 21.59 -5.78 18.95
C ALA A 56 22.40 -6.51 17.86
N LEU A 57 21.79 -6.79 16.70
CA LEU A 57 22.41 -7.50 15.58
C LEU A 57 23.22 -6.57 14.67
N THR A 58 22.67 -5.41 14.31
CA THR A 58 23.25 -4.40 13.41
C THR A 58 24.70 -4.02 13.76
N PRO A 59 25.10 -3.80 15.04
CA PRO A 59 26.49 -3.51 15.39
C PRO A 59 27.48 -4.61 14.96
N LEU A 60 27.10 -5.89 15.10
CA LEU A 60 27.91 -7.04 14.70
C LEU A 60 28.22 -7.01 13.20
N LEU A 61 27.29 -6.50 12.38
CA LEU A 61 27.44 -6.41 10.91
C LEU A 61 28.43 -5.30 10.51
N PHE A 62 28.38 -4.16 11.21
CA PHE A 62 29.33 -3.07 11.00
C PHE A 62 30.73 -3.39 11.57
N ASP A 63 30.83 -4.20 12.62
CA ASP A 63 32.14 -4.70 13.07
C ASP A 63 32.70 -5.77 12.13
N LEU A 64 31.86 -6.66 11.58
CA LEU A 64 32.24 -7.63 10.55
C LEU A 64 32.79 -6.96 9.28
N SER A 65 32.26 -5.78 8.89
CA SER A 65 32.76 -5.03 7.71
C SER A 65 34.16 -4.43 7.91
N ARG A 66 34.65 -4.39 9.15
CA ARG A 66 35.93 -3.79 9.56
C ARG A 66 36.97 -4.84 9.99
N ILE A 67 36.54 -6.01 10.43
CA ILE A 67 37.42 -7.05 11.01
C ILE A 67 37.58 -8.23 10.04
N ALA A 68 38.72 -8.30 9.36
CA ALA A 68 39.03 -9.37 8.40
C ALA A 68 39.18 -10.78 9.03
N THR A 69 39.32 -10.88 10.36
CA THR A 69 39.56 -12.15 11.07
C THR A 69 38.29 -12.85 11.56
N GLY A 70 37.11 -12.26 11.34
CA GLY A 70 35.86 -12.66 12.00
C GLY A 70 35.66 -12.02 13.37
N LEU A 71 34.43 -12.09 13.89
CA LEU A 71 34.02 -11.46 15.14
C LEU A 71 34.56 -12.19 16.38
N PRO A 72 34.96 -11.47 17.44
CA PRO A 72 35.34 -12.08 18.72
C PRO A 72 34.20 -12.92 19.33
N PRO A 73 34.51 -14.05 20.02
CA PRO A 73 33.49 -14.88 20.68
C PRO A 73 32.69 -14.13 21.75
N GLU A 74 33.31 -13.14 22.41
CA GLU A 74 32.68 -12.26 23.39
C GLU A 74 31.61 -11.34 22.77
N THR A 75 31.85 -10.83 21.56
CA THR A 75 30.87 -10.01 20.82
C THR A 75 29.69 -10.88 20.35
N ILE A 76 29.96 -12.11 19.90
CA ILE A 76 28.92 -13.09 19.56
C ILE A 76 28.05 -13.45 20.78
N ALA A 77 28.68 -13.69 21.94
CA ALA A 77 27.99 -14.04 23.18
C ALA A 77 27.08 -12.91 23.71
N ALA A 78 27.35 -11.65 23.37
CA ALA A 78 26.53 -10.50 23.77
C ALA A 78 25.11 -10.51 23.15
N LEU A 79 24.90 -11.23 22.03
CA LEU A 79 23.59 -11.35 21.39
C LEU A 79 22.67 -12.36 22.10
N GLU A 80 23.22 -13.32 22.83
CA GLU A 80 22.50 -14.47 23.39
C GLU A 80 21.26 -14.13 24.25
N PRO A 81 21.25 -13.06 25.10
CA PRO A 81 20.06 -12.67 25.85
C PRO A 81 18.87 -12.24 24.98
N VAL A 82 19.15 -11.69 23.79
CA VAL A 82 18.13 -11.30 22.80
C VAL A 82 17.64 -12.53 22.05
N ARG A 83 18.58 -13.38 21.61
CA ARG A 83 18.29 -14.66 20.95
C ARG A 83 17.37 -15.55 21.76
N ALA A 84 17.76 -15.86 23.00
CA ALA A 84 17.00 -16.74 23.90
C ALA A 84 15.57 -16.25 24.18
N ARG A 85 15.31 -14.95 24.00
CA ARG A 85 14.01 -14.32 24.21
C ARG A 85 13.15 -14.27 22.94
N HIS A 86 13.76 -14.17 21.76
CA HIS A 86 13.05 -13.82 20.52
C HIS A 86 13.20 -14.82 19.37
N ASP A 87 14.28 -15.61 19.28
CA ASP A 87 14.54 -16.49 18.12
C ASP A 87 13.42 -17.52 17.88
N GLY A 88 12.94 -18.17 18.95
CA GLY A 88 11.82 -19.12 18.87
C GLY A 88 10.46 -18.48 18.58
N VAL A 89 10.30 -17.17 18.81
CA VAL A 89 9.07 -16.42 18.51
C VAL A 89 9.06 -15.95 17.06
N PHE A 90 10.23 -15.55 16.55
CA PHE A 90 10.39 -15.03 15.18
C PHE A 90 10.67 -16.14 14.15
N GLY A 91 11.09 -17.33 14.59
CA GLY A 91 11.52 -18.41 13.69
C GLY A 91 12.89 -18.13 13.06
N SER A 92 13.72 -17.31 13.72
CA SER A 92 15.02 -16.85 13.22
C SER A 92 16.21 -17.73 13.64
N THR A 93 16.00 -18.72 14.53
CA THR A 93 17.06 -19.55 15.14
C THR A 93 18.09 -20.05 14.12
N ASP A 94 17.66 -20.79 13.09
CA ASP A 94 18.57 -21.42 12.13
C ASP A 94 19.35 -20.39 11.29
N ALA A 95 18.72 -19.26 10.96
CA ALA A 95 19.34 -18.19 10.19
C ALA A 95 20.39 -17.44 11.03
N VAL A 96 20.07 -17.14 12.29
CA VAL A 96 20.99 -16.49 13.23
C VAL A 96 22.14 -17.41 13.61
N ASP A 97 21.89 -18.70 13.87
CA ASP A 97 22.97 -19.68 14.09
C ASP A 97 23.88 -19.85 12.87
N SER A 98 23.33 -19.75 11.66
CA SER A 98 24.14 -19.79 10.42
C SER A 98 24.97 -18.52 10.24
N PHE A 99 24.41 -17.35 10.56
CA PHE A 99 25.14 -16.09 10.63
C PHE A 99 26.29 -16.15 11.64
N LEU A 100 26.03 -16.49 12.91
CA LEU A 100 27.04 -16.46 13.96
C LEU A 100 28.17 -17.48 13.71
N ARG A 101 27.85 -18.65 13.15
CA ARG A 101 28.86 -19.66 12.74
C ARG A 101 29.75 -19.19 11.59
N ALA A 102 29.22 -18.38 10.67
CA ALA A 102 30.00 -17.78 9.59
C ALA A 102 30.80 -16.57 10.10
N ALA A 103 30.20 -15.72 10.92
CA ALA A 103 30.82 -14.50 11.47
C ALA A 103 32.00 -14.80 12.40
N GLY A 104 32.01 -15.95 13.09
CA GLY A 104 33.16 -16.42 13.87
C GLY A 104 34.31 -17.02 13.06
N ARG A 105 34.30 -16.89 11.72
CA ARG A 105 35.35 -17.37 10.80
C ARG A 105 35.94 -16.22 9.98
N PRO A 106 37.17 -16.36 9.44
CA PRO A 106 37.74 -15.42 8.48
C PRO A 106 37.12 -15.59 7.07
N ASP A 107 35.80 -15.68 6.98
CA ASP A 107 35.02 -15.65 5.74
C ASP A 107 33.88 -14.64 5.89
N ALA A 108 34.25 -13.36 5.76
CA ALA A 108 33.30 -12.25 5.85
C ALA A 108 32.22 -12.32 4.77
N VAL A 109 32.48 -12.96 3.62
CA VAL A 109 31.52 -13.04 2.50
C VAL A 109 30.34 -13.92 2.88
N GLN A 110 30.63 -15.15 3.32
CA GLN A 110 29.60 -16.05 3.82
C GLN A 110 28.86 -15.43 5.03
N ALA A 111 29.59 -14.74 5.91
CA ALA A 111 28.97 -14.06 7.05
C ALA A 111 28.00 -12.94 6.64
N PHE A 112 28.28 -12.16 5.59
CA PHE A 112 27.34 -11.14 5.08
C PHE A 112 26.08 -11.73 4.43
N GLU A 113 26.21 -12.82 3.66
CA GLU A 113 25.04 -13.50 3.07
C GLU A 113 24.12 -14.12 4.14
N GLN A 114 24.72 -14.75 5.15
CA GLN A 114 23.97 -15.29 6.29
C GLN A 114 23.37 -14.19 7.17
N ALA A 115 24.06 -13.05 7.33
CA ALA A 115 23.52 -11.87 8.00
C ALA A 115 22.26 -11.34 7.34
N GLN A 116 22.28 -11.18 6.01
CA GLN A 116 21.09 -10.72 5.26
C GLN A 116 19.92 -11.70 5.42
N THR A 117 20.20 -13.00 5.40
CA THR A 117 19.20 -14.05 5.65
C THR A 117 18.62 -13.95 7.07
N ALA A 118 19.45 -13.71 8.09
CA ALA A 118 19.02 -13.51 9.47
C ALA A 118 18.18 -12.23 9.65
N LEU A 119 18.60 -11.10 9.06
CA LEU A 119 17.88 -9.83 9.08
C LEU A 119 16.47 -9.97 8.50
N VAL A 120 16.34 -10.57 7.31
CA VAL A 120 15.03 -10.81 6.68
C VAL A 120 14.14 -11.69 7.55
N LYS A 121 14.68 -12.78 8.13
CA LYS A 121 13.91 -13.66 9.02
C LYS A 121 13.47 -12.98 10.32
N ILE A 122 14.31 -12.12 10.91
CA ILE A 122 13.94 -11.32 12.08
C ILE A 122 12.86 -10.31 11.70
N ALA A 123 13.00 -9.63 10.56
CA ALA A 123 12.03 -8.62 10.10
C ALA A 123 10.66 -9.24 9.81
N ASP A 124 10.60 -10.34 9.05
CA ASP A 124 9.37 -11.10 8.80
C ASP A 124 8.75 -11.64 10.10
N GLY A 125 9.56 -12.30 10.93
CA GLY A 125 9.13 -12.89 12.19
C GLY A 125 8.65 -11.90 13.24
N SER A 126 8.98 -10.61 13.07
CA SER A 126 8.54 -9.48 13.90
C SER A 126 7.49 -8.57 13.25
N TYR A 127 7.10 -8.84 12.00
CA TYR A 127 6.20 -8.04 11.16
C TYR A 127 6.73 -6.67 10.68
N LEU A 128 8.05 -6.43 10.78
CA LEU A 128 8.70 -5.22 10.24
C LEU A 128 8.72 -5.12 8.70
N THR A 129 8.19 -6.13 8.01
CA THR A 129 7.98 -6.15 6.55
C THR A 129 6.50 -6.01 6.13
N LEU A 130 5.56 -5.96 7.10
CA LEU A 130 4.13 -6.22 6.85
C LEU A 130 3.14 -5.15 7.37
N ASP A 131 3.59 -4.05 7.97
CA ASP A 131 2.68 -2.98 8.41
C ASP A 131 2.58 -1.84 7.37
N PRO A 132 1.44 -1.65 6.68
CA PRO A 132 1.25 -0.62 5.66
C PRO A 132 1.02 0.80 6.23
N LYS A 133 1.25 1.04 7.53
CA LYS A 133 1.02 2.35 8.15
C LYS A 133 2.06 3.39 7.72
N ILE A 134 1.58 4.43 7.06
CA ILE A 134 2.35 5.48 6.37
C ILE A 134 3.43 6.13 7.25
N ASP A 135 3.14 6.32 8.55
CA ASP A 135 4.04 6.96 9.52
C ASP A 135 5.30 6.14 9.84
N SER A 136 5.17 4.82 9.86
CA SER A 136 6.21 3.89 10.32
C SER A 136 6.79 3.03 9.19
N TYR A 137 6.03 2.81 8.12
CA TYR A 137 6.41 1.98 6.96
C TYR A 137 7.77 2.35 6.36
N TYR A 138 8.01 3.63 6.07
CA TYR A 138 9.27 4.06 5.45
C TYR A 138 10.47 3.91 6.40
N LEU A 139 10.29 4.10 7.71
CA LEU A 139 11.34 3.84 8.70
C LEU A 139 11.56 2.33 8.90
N MET A 140 10.51 1.51 8.86
CA MET A 140 10.64 0.05 8.86
C MET A 140 11.46 -0.40 7.66
N ASN A 141 11.09 -0.02 6.43
CA ASN A 141 11.83 -0.33 5.21
C ASN A 141 13.27 0.20 5.24
N LEU A 142 13.48 1.42 5.77
CA LEU A 142 14.81 2.00 5.91
C LEU A 142 15.73 1.11 6.77
N VAL A 143 15.22 0.63 7.91
CA VAL A 143 15.96 -0.16 8.89
C VAL A 143 16.08 -1.64 8.47
N SER A 144 15.03 -2.25 7.93
CA SER A 144 14.99 -3.71 7.66
C SER A 144 15.56 -4.12 6.30
N VAL A 145 15.55 -3.21 5.31
CA VAL A 145 15.96 -3.51 3.92
C VAL A 145 17.04 -2.56 3.43
N VAL A 146 16.79 -1.25 3.47
CA VAL A 146 17.55 -0.27 2.69
C VAL A 146 18.95 0.00 3.27
N LEU A 147 19.07 0.17 4.59
CA LEU A 147 20.37 0.35 5.25
C LEU A 147 21.22 -0.93 5.28
N PRO A 148 20.65 -2.14 5.49
CA PRO A 148 21.35 -3.40 5.22
C PRO A 148 21.92 -3.49 3.80
N GLU A 149 21.13 -3.15 2.77
CA GLU A 149 21.60 -3.19 1.37
C GLU A 149 22.66 -2.12 1.07
N ALA A 150 22.59 -0.95 1.71
CA ALA A 150 23.66 0.05 1.64
C ALA A 150 24.97 -0.47 2.28
N ALA A 151 24.88 -1.20 3.39
CA ALA A 151 26.04 -1.82 4.03
C ALA A 151 26.65 -2.96 3.17
N THR A 152 25.84 -3.84 2.58
CA THR A 152 26.31 -4.91 1.69
C THR A 152 26.92 -4.35 0.40
N ALA A 153 26.31 -3.32 -0.21
CA ALA A 153 26.86 -2.65 -1.38
C ALA A 153 28.19 -1.96 -1.10
N THR A 154 28.33 -1.31 0.07
CA THR A 154 29.60 -0.70 0.52
C THR A 154 30.68 -1.77 0.76
N ALA A 155 30.32 -2.92 1.33
CA ALA A 155 31.24 -4.05 1.53
C ALA A 155 31.67 -4.68 0.19
N ALA A 156 30.74 -4.84 -0.75
CA ALA A 156 31.03 -5.32 -2.10
C ALA A 156 31.99 -4.38 -2.85
N LEU A 157 31.78 -3.05 -2.75
CA LEU A 157 32.69 -2.06 -3.33
C LEU A 157 34.09 -2.12 -2.71
N ARG A 158 34.20 -2.20 -1.38
CA ARG A 158 35.49 -2.37 -0.68
C ARG A 158 36.24 -3.60 -1.19
N ARG A 159 35.54 -4.73 -1.35
CA ARG A 159 36.11 -5.99 -1.86
C ARG A 159 36.52 -5.88 -3.33
N ALA A 160 35.71 -5.24 -4.17
CA ALA A 160 36.01 -5.08 -5.60
C ALA A 160 37.22 -4.17 -5.87
N LEU A 161 37.56 -3.29 -4.93
CA LEU A 161 38.79 -2.50 -4.96
C LEU A 161 40.05 -3.30 -4.60
N GLU A 162 39.96 -4.42 -3.89
CA GLU A 162 41.09 -5.19 -3.35
C GLU A 162 42.17 -5.57 -4.41
N PRO A 163 41.82 -6.10 -5.60
CA PRO A 163 42.81 -6.42 -6.64
C PRO A 163 43.62 -5.18 -7.08
N PHE A 164 42.96 -4.02 -7.18
CA PHE A 164 43.57 -2.75 -7.55
C PHE A 164 44.53 -2.20 -6.49
N ARG A 165 44.40 -2.61 -5.23
CA ARG A 165 45.37 -2.28 -4.15
C ARG A 165 46.67 -3.06 -4.28
N THR A 166 46.57 -4.33 -4.67
CA THR A 166 47.71 -5.26 -4.72
C THR A 166 48.54 -5.11 -6.00
N GLY A 167 48.09 -4.30 -6.95
CA GLY A 167 48.76 -4.07 -8.23
C GLY A 167 48.47 -5.12 -9.30
N TYR A 168 47.61 -6.10 -9.00
CA TYR A 168 47.20 -7.16 -9.92
C TYR A 168 45.71 -7.03 -10.23
N SER A 169 45.37 -6.40 -11.35
CA SER A 169 43.98 -6.26 -11.83
C SER A 169 43.80 -6.88 -13.22
N THR A 170 42.87 -7.80 -13.35
CA THR A 170 42.40 -8.35 -14.63
C THR A 170 41.25 -7.52 -15.20
N ARG A 171 40.83 -7.79 -16.45
CA ARG A 171 39.57 -7.22 -16.97
C ARG A 171 38.33 -7.70 -16.21
N GLY A 172 38.39 -8.88 -15.60
CA GLY A 172 37.30 -9.39 -14.75
C GLY A 172 37.13 -8.56 -13.48
N ASP A 173 38.25 -8.20 -12.83
CA ASP A 173 38.23 -7.36 -11.64
C ASP A 173 37.66 -5.96 -11.93
N LEU A 174 37.92 -5.42 -13.13
CA LEU A 174 37.32 -4.17 -13.59
C LEU A 174 35.79 -4.27 -13.78
N ALA A 175 35.30 -5.38 -14.32
CA ALA A 175 33.85 -5.60 -14.45
C ALA A 175 33.17 -5.76 -13.07
N ILE A 176 33.82 -6.46 -12.13
CA ILE A 176 33.36 -6.58 -10.74
C ILE A 176 33.33 -5.21 -10.06
N LEU A 177 34.36 -4.38 -10.25
CA LEU A 177 34.42 -3.02 -9.72
C LEU A 177 33.30 -2.13 -10.27
N VAL A 178 33.07 -2.13 -11.59
CA VAL A 178 31.98 -1.35 -12.20
C VAL A 178 30.62 -1.79 -11.66
N SER A 179 30.36 -3.11 -11.57
CA SER A 179 29.13 -3.65 -11.00
C SER A 179 28.94 -3.25 -9.53
N ALA A 180 30.02 -3.29 -8.73
CA ALA A 180 29.98 -2.89 -7.32
C ALA A 180 29.75 -1.38 -7.13
N VAL A 181 30.34 -0.53 -7.97
CA VAL A 181 30.06 0.92 -8.01
C VAL A 181 28.59 1.17 -8.32
N SER A 182 28.05 0.57 -9.39
CA SER A 182 26.64 0.77 -9.74
C SER A 182 25.66 0.19 -8.71
N ARG A 183 26.02 -0.87 -7.97
CA ARG A 183 25.23 -1.36 -6.83
C ARG A 183 25.27 -0.36 -5.67
N PHE A 184 26.43 0.22 -5.40
CA PHE A 184 26.62 1.24 -4.37
C PHE A 184 25.84 2.53 -4.66
N GLU A 185 25.88 3.04 -5.90
CA GLU A 185 25.08 4.18 -6.36
C GLU A 185 23.58 3.94 -6.14
N ARG A 186 23.05 2.80 -6.61
CA ARG A 186 21.63 2.44 -6.40
C ARG A 186 21.25 2.36 -4.92
N ALA A 187 22.12 1.77 -4.08
CA ALA A 187 21.84 1.65 -2.66
C ALA A 187 21.86 3.01 -1.94
N ARG A 188 22.77 3.93 -2.31
CA ARG A 188 22.76 5.32 -1.85
C ARG A 188 21.46 6.02 -2.23
N ASP A 189 21.05 5.94 -3.49
CA ASP A 189 19.86 6.63 -3.99
C ASP A 189 18.59 6.08 -3.32
N MET A 190 18.55 4.77 -3.06
CA MET A 190 17.49 4.13 -2.26
C MET A 190 17.44 4.64 -0.81
N VAL A 191 18.60 4.83 -0.15
CA VAL A 191 18.67 5.47 1.18
C VAL A 191 18.14 6.90 1.12
N GLN A 192 18.59 7.71 0.15
CA GLN A 192 18.17 9.11 0.01
C GLN A 192 16.65 9.23 -0.16
N ASN A 193 16.07 8.44 -1.08
CA ASN A 193 14.64 8.47 -1.36
C ASN A 193 13.82 7.95 -0.15
N THR A 194 14.25 6.85 0.48
CA THR A 194 13.53 6.28 1.63
C THR A 194 13.58 7.20 2.86
N VAL A 195 14.71 7.89 3.09
CA VAL A 195 14.80 8.92 4.15
C VAL A 195 13.87 10.09 3.85
N ALA A 196 13.80 10.57 2.60
CA ALA A 196 12.89 11.64 2.22
C ALA A 196 11.42 11.25 2.47
N SER A 197 11.00 10.07 2.04
CA SER A 197 9.64 9.55 2.29
C SER A 197 9.36 9.31 3.78
N ALA A 198 10.35 8.89 4.57
CA ALA A 198 10.21 8.76 6.02
C ALA A 198 10.00 10.12 6.71
N ILE A 199 10.60 11.19 6.20
CA ILE A 199 10.39 12.56 6.69
C ILE A 199 9.02 13.09 6.25
N GLU A 200 8.63 12.93 4.98
CA GLU A 200 7.31 13.36 4.48
C GLU A 200 6.14 12.61 5.14
N GLY A 201 6.30 11.32 5.40
CA GLY A 201 5.30 10.50 6.12
C GLY A 201 5.10 10.90 7.59
N ASN A 202 5.99 11.72 8.17
CA ASN A 202 5.95 12.16 9.56
C ASN A 202 5.89 13.69 9.66
N THR A 203 4.72 14.25 9.32
CA THR A 203 4.45 15.70 9.28
C THR A 203 4.55 16.42 10.62
N ASP A 204 4.67 15.69 11.74
CA ASP A 204 4.93 16.26 13.07
C ASP A 204 6.40 16.68 13.30
N GLY A 205 7.28 16.38 12.34
CA GLY A 205 8.70 16.73 12.35
C GLY A 205 9.55 15.92 13.33
N ARG A 206 8.99 14.94 14.06
CA ARG A 206 9.74 14.14 15.04
C ARG A 206 10.82 13.29 14.40
N VAL A 207 10.51 12.64 13.28
CA VAL A 207 11.48 11.80 12.55
C VAL A 207 12.63 12.66 12.03
N LEU A 208 12.35 13.83 11.46
CA LEU A 208 13.39 14.78 11.05
C LEU A 208 14.28 15.21 12.23
N ALA A 209 13.68 15.57 13.37
CA ALA A 209 14.40 15.99 14.56
C ALA A 209 15.22 14.86 15.21
N GLN A 210 14.79 13.60 15.07
CA GLN A 210 15.51 12.43 15.55
C GLN A 210 16.65 12.03 14.61
N LEU A 211 16.40 11.95 13.29
CA LEU A 211 17.41 11.64 12.26
C LEU A 211 18.54 12.68 12.25
N GLY A 212 18.20 13.97 12.44
CA GLY A 212 19.17 15.06 12.48
C GLY A 212 20.07 15.08 11.25
N ASP A 213 21.37 15.32 11.47
CA ASP A 213 22.36 15.39 10.39
C ASP A 213 22.86 14.00 9.91
N ALA A 214 22.41 12.89 10.52
CA ALA A 214 22.94 11.55 10.20
C ALA A 214 22.74 11.13 8.73
N PRO A 215 21.59 11.37 8.07
CA PRO A 215 21.44 11.11 6.65
C PRO A 215 22.36 11.98 5.79
N VAL A 216 22.52 13.25 6.14
CA VAL A 216 23.38 14.19 5.42
C VAL A 216 24.85 13.78 5.52
N ALA A 217 25.30 13.41 6.71
CA ALA A 217 26.67 12.95 6.94
C ALA A 217 27.00 11.66 6.18
N MET A 218 26.06 10.71 6.12
CA MET A 218 26.19 9.51 5.28
C MET A 218 26.24 9.89 3.80
N LEU A 219 25.26 10.64 3.28
CA LEU A 219 25.21 11.00 1.86
C LEU A 219 26.45 11.79 1.42
N GLN A 220 26.99 12.67 2.26
CA GLN A 220 28.27 13.36 2.01
C GLN A 220 29.47 12.40 1.94
N ALA A 221 29.54 11.40 2.82
CA ALA A 221 30.57 10.36 2.74
C ALA A 221 30.43 9.50 1.48
N SER A 222 29.19 9.22 1.06
CA SER A 222 28.87 8.51 -0.18
C SER A 222 29.33 9.27 -1.42
N HIS A 223 29.06 10.58 -1.51
CA HIS A 223 29.50 11.42 -2.65
C HIS A 223 31.02 11.60 -2.74
N ALA A 224 31.74 11.42 -1.62
CA ALA A 224 33.20 11.42 -1.61
C ALA A 224 33.81 10.17 -2.30
N ILE A 225 33.00 9.13 -2.56
CA ILE A 225 33.41 7.93 -3.30
C ILE A 225 33.26 8.19 -4.81
N ASP A 226 32.11 8.69 -5.29
CA ASP A 226 31.88 9.06 -6.70
C ASP A 226 32.91 10.09 -7.22
N SER A 227 33.25 11.08 -6.40
CA SER A 227 34.11 12.21 -6.78
C SER A 227 35.61 11.90 -6.69
N ALA A 228 35.99 10.74 -6.16
CA ALA A 228 37.38 10.29 -6.15
C ALA A 228 37.74 9.75 -7.55
N PRO A 229 38.77 10.29 -8.23
CA PRO A 229 39.28 9.62 -9.43
C PRO A 229 39.79 8.24 -9.01
N LEU A 230 39.24 7.16 -9.57
CA LEU A 230 39.64 5.78 -9.24
C LEU A 230 41.16 5.50 -9.36
N VAL A 231 41.88 6.36 -10.07
CA VAL A 231 43.35 6.34 -10.25
C VAL A 231 44.11 7.12 -9.17
N ARG A 232 43.48 8.07 -8.46
CA ARG A 232 44.12 8.81 -7.36
C ARG A 232 44.04 8.02 -6.05
N LEU A 233 45.08 7.23 -5.85
CA LEU A 233 45.51 6.65 -4.57
C LEU A 233 44.38 6.05 -3.72
N VAL A 234 44.19 4.73 -3.88
CA VAL A 234 43.36 3.80 -3.07
C VAL A 234 43.07 4.26 -1.63
N THR A 235 44.08 4.79 -0.93
CA THR A 235 44.02 5.31 0.44
C THR A 235 42.94 6.38 0.69
N ASP A 236 42.61 7.21 -0.30
CA ASP A 236 41.57 8.23 -0.16
C ASP A 236 40.17 7.62 -0.33
N VAL A 237 40.02 6.62 -1.21
CA VAL A 237 38.78 5.84 -1.37
C VAL A 237 38.50 5.00 -0.12
N ASP A 238 39.52 4.36 0.47
CA ASP A 238 39.40 3.68 1.77
C ASP A 238 38.84 4.61 2.85
N ARG A 239 39.39 5.82 2.94
CA ARG A 239 38.95 6.80 3.95
C ARG A 239 37.52 7.27 3.71
N ALA A 240 37.08 7.32 2.45
CA ALA A 240 35.70 7.61 2.09
C ALA A 240 34.77 6.42 2.44
N ILE A 241 35.19 5.18 2.17
CA ILE A 241 34.47 3.94 2.54
C ILE A 241 34.32 3.79 4.06
N GLU A 242 35.38 4.02 4.85
CA GLU A 242 35.30 4.00 6.33
C GLU A 242 34.36 5.08 6.87
N ARG A 243 34.37 6.29 6.26
CA ARG A 243 33.40 7.35 6.59
C ARG A 243 31.97 6.96 6.22
N GLN A 244 31.78 6.29 5.08
CA GLN A 244 30.48 5.83 4.63
C GLN A 244 29.91 4.73 5.54
N PHE A 245 30.73 3.77 5.96
CA PHE A 245 30.34 2.78 6.97
C PHE A 245 29.98 3.45 8.31
N ALA A 246 30.78 4.41 8.78
CA ALA A 246 30.48 5.14 10.00
C ALA A 246 29.18 5.97 9.90
N GLY A 247 28.93 6.60 8.75
CA GLY A 247 27.69 7.32 8.45
C GLY A 247 26.47 6.39 8.40
N ALA A 248 26.56 5.26 7.70
CA ALA A 248 25.51 4.25 7.65
C ALA A 248 25.22 3.64 9.03
N ALA A 249 26.24 3.34 9.83
CA ALA A 249 26.07 2.84 11.20
C ALA A 249 25.40 3.87 12.13
N ALA A 250 25.74 5.15 11.98
CA ALA A 250 25.10 6.24 12.69
C ALA A 250 23.63 6.40 12.28
N LEU A 251 23.35 6.45 10.97
CA LEU A 251 21.99 6.55 10.43
C LEU A 251 21.13 5.35 10.87
N THR A 252 21.65 4.13 10.81
CA THR A 252 20.90 2.92 11.22
C THR A 252 20.51 2.98 12.69
N ARG A 253 21.46 3.29 13.58
CA ARG A 253 21.18 3.42 15.02
C ARG A 253 20.11 4.48 15.32
N VAL A 254 20.16 5.61 14.61
CA VAL A 254 19.21 6.72 14.80
C VAL A 254 17.84 6.38 14.21
N ALA A 255 17.78 5.75 13.02
CA ALA A 255 16.54 5.28 12.41
C ALA A 255 15.86 4.18 13.24
N GLU A 256 16.62 3.20 13.74
CA GLU A 256 16.15 2.17 14.69
C GLU A 256 15.59 2.83 15.97
N THR A 257 16.28 3.85 16.51
CA THR A 257 15.83 4.57 17.71
C THR A 257 14.54 5.37 17.44
N SER A 258 14.44 6.00 16.27
CA SER A 258 13.26 6.75 15.84
C SER A 258 12.04 5.84 15.68
N LEU A 259 12.21 4.72 14.96
CA LEU A 259 11.18 3.70 14.77
C LEU A 259 10.73 3.08 16.09
N ALA A 260 11.67 2.72 16.99
CA ALA A 260 11.34 2.23 18.32
C ALA A 260 10.55 3.28 19.15
N GLY A 261 10.84 4.56 18.96
CA GLY A 261 10.09 5.68 19.54
C GLY A 261 8.65 5.72 19.05
N LEU A 262 8.42 5.71 17.73
CA LEU A 262 7.08 5.70 17.12
C LEU A 262 6.25 4.49 17.59
N LEU A 263 6.84 3.29 17.58
CA LEU A 263 6.18 2.07 18.04
C LEU A 263 5.83 2.12 19.53
N THR A 264 6.71 2.68 20.36
CA THR A 264 6.45 2.87 21.80
C THR A 264 5.32 3.87 22.05
N ASP A 265 5.30 5.00 21.33
CA ASP A 265 4.25 6.01 21.44
C ASP A 265 2.88 5.46 20.96
N ARG A 266 2.86 4.67 19.88
CA ARG A 266 1.69 3.94 19.37
C ARG A 266 1.12 2.96 20.40
N ILE A 267 1.96 2.15 21.05
CA ILE A 267 1.55 1.26 22.15
C ILE A 267 0.95 2.10 23.30
N ALA A 268 1.65 3.15 23.73
CA ALA A 268 1.19 4.01 24.82
C ALA A 268 -0.10 4.78 24.48
N GLN A 269 -0.33 5.13 23.21
CA GLN A 269 -1.58 5.74 22.73
C GLN A 269 -2.73 4.73 22.77
N GLN A 270 -2.53 3.49 22.32
CA GLN A 270 -3.55 2.45 22.46
C GLN A 270 -3.89 2.14 23.92
N GLU A 271 -2.88 2.00 24.80
CA GLU A 271 -3.09 1.81 26.24
C GLU A 271 -3.78 3.01 26.92
N ARG A 272 -3.62 4.23 26.40
CA ARG A 272 -4.39 5.40 26.85
C ARG A 272 -5.84 5.33 26.35
N ASN A 273 -6.06 5.02 25.07
CA ASN A 273 -7.39 4.90 24.45
C ASN A 273 -8.25 3.81 25.11
N ILE A 274 -7.66 2.65 25.44
CA ILE A 274 -8.33 1.59 26.20
C ILE A 274 -8.76 2.12 27.57
N ARG A 275 -7.85 2.75 28.32
CA ARG A 275 -8.15 3.27 29.68
C ARG A 275 -9.21 4.38 29.68
N THR A 276 -9.15 5.32 28.75
CA THR A 276 -10.13 6.42 28.69
C THR A 276 -11.52 5.91 28.31
N LYS A 277 -11.63 5.02 27.31
CA LYS A 277 -12.92 4.44 26.92
C LYS A 277 -13.50 3.52 27.99
N LEU A 278 -12.70 2.64 28.60
CA LEU A 278 -13.15 1.81 29.73
C LEU A 278 -13.61 2.67 30.93
N GLY A 279 -12.89 3.76 31.23
CA GLY A 279 -13.31 4.69 32.29
C GLY A 279 -14.66 5.37 31.99
N LEU A 280 -14.88 5.79 30.75
CA LEU A 280 -16.12 6.43 30.31
C LEU A 280 -17.30 5.45 30.29
N GLN A 281 -17.06 4.21 29.83
CA GLN A 281 -18.03 3.10 29.90
C GLN A 281 -18.38 2.73 31.34
N LEU A 282 -17.39 2.63 32.24
CA LEU A 282 -17.60 2.32 33.66
C LEU A 282 -18.43 3.43 34.34
N ALA A 283 -18.16 4.70 34.03
CA ALA A 283 -18.94 5.82 34.55
C ALA A 283 -20.41 5.76 34.10
N PHE A 284 -20.67 5.50 32.81
CA PHE A 284 -22.01 5.31 32.26
C PHE A 284 -22.75 4.13 32.94
N PHE A 285 -22.05 3.02 33.16
CA PHE A 285 -22.60 1.83 33.83
C PHE A 285 -22.95 2.10 35.31
N LEU A 286 -22.10 2.86 36.02
CA LEU A 286 -22.35 3.31 37.40
C LEU A 286 -23.60 4.19 37.49
N VAL A 287 -23.81 5.11 36.53
CA VAL A 287 -25.01 5.95 36.47
C VAL A 287 -26.27 5.09 36.30
N ILE A 288 -26.26 4.08 35.42
CA ILE A 288 -27.38 3.14 35.24
C ILE A 288 -27.68 2.35 36.52
N ILE A 289 -26.64 1.85 37.22
CA ILE A 289 -26.82 1.15 38.50
C ILE A 289 -27.42 2.08 39.56
N VAL A 290 -26.90 3.31 39.68
CA VAL A 290 -27.39 4.29 40.66
C VAL A 290 -28.85 4.66 40.39
N LEU A 291 -29.23 4.93 39.14
CA LEU A 291 -30.62 5.19 38.74
C LEU A 291 -31.53 3.99 39.05
N THR A 292 -31.09 2.78 38.72
CA THR A 292 -31.84 1.53 38.98
C THR A 292 -32.02 1.28 40.48
N MET A 293 -30.97 1.49 41.28
CA MET A 293 -31.01 1.36 42.74
C MET A 293 -31.82 2.46 43.42
N ALA A 294 -31.82 3.67 42.87
CA ALA A 294 -32.66 4.78 43.31
C ALA A 294 -34.13 4.43 43.09
N ALA A 295 -34.53 4.11 41.86
CA ALA A 295 -35.90 3.71 41.52
C ALA A 295 -36.40 2.50 42.35
N ALA A 296 -35.54 1.48 42.55
CA ALA A 296 -35.88 0.33 43.37
C ALA A 296 -36.08 0.67 44.88
N ARG A 297 -35.40 1.71 45.40
CA ARG A 297 -35.59 2.20 46.78
C ARG A 297 -36.74 3.19 46.92
N SER A 298 -36.89 4.13 45.99
CA SER A 298 -37.88 5.22 46.08
C SER A 298 -39.30 4.75 45.76
N ILE A 299 -39.46 3.84 44.79
CA ILE A 299 -40.76 3.39 44.26
C ILE A 299 -41.08 1.95 44.71
N ALA A 300 -40.22 0.98 44.36
CA ALA A 300 -40.58 -0.44 44.49
C ALA A 300 -40.69 -0.94 45.95
N LYS A 301 -39.80 -0.48 46.85
CA LYS A 301 -39.87 -0.86 48.28
C LYS A 301 -41.13 -0.32 48.98
N PRO A 302 -41.47 0.98 48.88
CA PRO A 302 -42.70 1.53 49.46
C PRO A 302 -43.99 0.89 48.92
N LEU A 303 -44.11 0.70 47.60
CA LEU A 303 -45.30 0.05 47.01
C LEU A 303 -45.52 -1.37 47.54
N VAL A 304 -44.44 -2.14 47.74
CA VAL A 304 -44.51 -3.50 48.32
C VAL A 304 -44.72 -3.49 49.85
N ALA A 305 -44.48 -2.36 50.53
CA ALA A 305 -44.86 -2.16 51.93
C ALA A 305 -46.36 -1.82 52.03
N LEU A 306 -46.81 -0.77 51.34
CA LEU A 306 -48.22 -0.34 51.28
C LEU A 306 -49.13 -1.47 50.81
N SER A 307 -48.75 -2.23 49.79
CA SER A 307 -49.50 -3.43 49.34
C SER A 307 -49.70 -4.47 50.45
N ARG A 308 -48.70 -4.68 51.31
CA ARG A 308 -48.81 -5.60 52.47
C ARG A 308 -49.60 -5.01 53.63
N GLU A 309 -49.57 -3.70 53.81
CA GLU A 309 -50.35 -3.01 54.85
C GLU A 309 -51.84 -2.95 54.47
N VAL A 310 -52.18 -2.64 53.22
CA VAL A 310 -53.55 -2.77 52.66
C VAL A 310 -54.09 -4.19 52.85
N ALA A 311 -53.27 -5.22 52.56
CA ALA A 311 -53.66 -6.62 52.76
C ALA A 311 -53.88 -7.01 54.24
N ARG A 312 -53.27 -6.32 55.20
CA ARG A 312 -53.52 -6.51 56.64
C ARG A 312 -54.78 -5.80 57.10
N VAL A 313 -55.02 -4.57 56.62
CA VAL A 313 -56.23 -3.80 56.89
C VAL A 313 -57.48 -4.51 56.34
N SER A 314 -57.40 -5.10 55.15
CA SER A 314 -58.49 -5.92 54.59
C SER A 314 -58.70 -7.24 55.33
N ALA A 315 -57.64 -7.87 55.85
CA ALA A 315 -57.69 -9.05 56.72
C ALA A 315 -58.16 -8.76 58.17
N GLY A 316 -58.65 -7.55 58.46
CA GLY A 316 -59.23 -7.18 59.76
C GLY A 316 -58.23 -6.71 60.82
N GLN A 317 -56.92 -6.71 60.53
CA GLN A 317 -55.87 -6.28 61.46
C GLN A 317 -55.72 -4.75 61.43
N ARG A 318 -56.78 -4.02 61.79
CA ARG A 318 -56.91 -2.57 61.52
C ARG A 318 -56.16 -1.66 62.50
N GLN A 319 -55.61 -2.16 63.61
CA GLN A 319 -55.04 -1.30 64.66
C GLN A 319 -53.63 -0.75 64.36
N THR A 320 -52.88 -1.35 63.43
CA THR A 320 -51.55 -0.85 63.02
C THR A 320 -51.67 0.34 62.07
N ALA A 321 -51.01 1.46 62.37
CA ALA A 321 -50.93 2.62 61.48
C ALA A 321 -50.18 2.30 60.17
N ILE A 322 -50.59 2.95 59.07
CA ILE A 322 -49.95 2.82 57.75
C ILE A 322 -48.60 3.56 57.75
N SER A 323 -47.57 2.91 57.20
CA SER A 323 -46.21 3.45 57.16
C SER A 323 -46.05 4.44 56.01
N GLY A 324 -45.45 5.61 56.28
CA GLY A 324 -45.01 6.54 55.23
C GLY A 324 -45.91 7.75 54.98
N CYS A 325 -46.96 7.97 55.78
CA CYS A 325 -47.87 9.13 55.66
C CYS A 325 -47.18 10.51 55.74
N ASN A 326 -45.96 10.58 56.27
CA ASN A 326 -45.14 11.80 56.35
C ASN A 326 -44.30 12.09 55.09
N ARG A 327 -44.36 11.27 54.03
CA ARG A 327 -43.67 11.56 52.75
C ARG A 327 -44.41 12.66 51.98
N SER A 328 -43.68 13.53 51.31
CA SER A 328 -44.23 14.63 50.49
C SER A 328 -44.41 14.29 49.00
N ASP A 329 -44.14 13.04 48.60
CA ASP A 329 -44.30 12.54 47.24
C ASP A 329 -45.65 11.82 47.04
N GLU A 330 -45.94 11.40 45.81
CA GLU A 330 -47.17 10.73 45.38
C GLU A 330 -47.38 9.41 46.15
N ILE A 331 -46.29 8.75 46.54
CA ILE A 331 -46.31 7.56 47.40
C ILE A 331 -46.78 7.92 48.83
N GLY A 332 -46.40 9.08 49.35
CA GLY A 332 -46.91 9.64 50.61
C GLY A 332 -48.38 10.02 50.54
N GLU A 333 -48.86 10.50 49.38
CA GLU A 333 -50.27 10.78 49.14
C GLU A 333 -51.10 9.49 49.13
N ILE A 334 -50.63 8.45 48.44
CA ILE A 334 -51.22 7.10 48.50
C ILE A 334 -51.20 6.55 49.94
N ALA A 335 -50.11 6.74 50.69
CA ALA A 335 -50.03 6.30 52.09
C ALA A 335 -51.06 7.01 52.99
N ARG A 336 -51.24 8.34 52.83
CA ARG A 336 -52.28 9.11 53.53
C ARG A 336 -53.68 8.64 53.16
N ALA A 337 -53.96 8.42 51.87
CA ALA A 337 -55.26 7.91 51.43
C ALA A 337 -55.58 6.51 52.00
N ILE A 338 -54.56 5.65 52.18
CA ILE A 338 -54.73 4.32 52.81
C ILE A 338 -54.90 4.43 54.33
N GLU A 339 -54.24 5.39 55.00
CA GLU A 339 -54.45 5.67 56.43
C GLU A 339 -55.85 6.25 56.70
N ASP A 340 -56.30 7.20 55.88
CA ASP A 340 -57.67 7.71 55.92
C ASP A 340 -58.69 6.59 55.69
N PHE A 341 -58.42 5.67 54.75
CA PHE A 341 -59.24 4.49 54.53
C PHE A 341 -59.21 3.52 55.73
N ARG A 342 -58.06 3.34 56.41
CA ARG A 342 -57.97 2.55 57.65
C ARG A 342 -58.78 3.19 58.77
N LEU A 343 -58.69 4.49 58.95
CA LEU A 343 -59.46 5.26 59.95
C LEU A 343 -60.96 5.21 59.65
N GLN A 344 -61.35 5.34 58.38
CA GLN A 344 -62.73 5.16 57.91
C GLN A 344 -63.23 3.72 58.15
N LEU A 345 -62.39 2.69 57.97
CA LEU A 345 -62.74 1.29 58.27
C LEU A 345 -62.85 0.99 59.78
N ILE A 346 -62.18 1.76 60.65
CA ILE A 346 -62.38 1.69 62.09
C ILE A 346 -63.70 2.36 62.48
N ALA A 347 -64.03 3.50 61.86
CA ALA A 347 -65.33 4.17 62.05
C ALA A 347 -66.51 3.38 61.45
N ALA A 348 -66.32 2.66 60.34
CA ALA A 348 -67.37 1.94 59.62
C ALA A 348 -67.85 0.64 60.30
N ASP A 349 -67.14 0.12 61.31
CA ASP A 349 -67.65 -1.01 62.10
C ASP A 349 -68.79 -0.61 63.05
N ALA A 350 -68.90 0.69 63.40
CA ALA A 350 -70.00 1.22 64.21
C ALA A 350 -71.28 1.55 63.40
N ALA A 351 -71.22 1.49 62.05
CA ALA A 351 -72.27 2.04 61.17
C ALA A 351 -72.83 1.03 60.15
N ARG A 352 -72.80 -0.28 60.46
CA ARG A 352 -73.24 -1.35 59.52
C ARG A 352 -74.74 -1.70 59.55
N GLN A 353 -75.59 -0.96 60.27
CA GLN A 353 -77.01 -1.29 60.40
C GLN A 353 -77.97 -0.53 59.47
N GLU A 354 -77.49 0.36 58.58
CA GLU A 354 -78.37 1.13 57.69
C GLU A 354 -77.95 1.05 56.21
N MET A 355 -77.95 -0.18 55.69
CA MET A 355 -77.65 -0.47 54.28
C MET A 355 -78.89 -0.30 53.39
N ALA A 356 -79.20 0.93 52.97
CA ALA A 356 -80.31 1.18 52.02
C ALA A 356 -80.14 2.38 51.04
N ALA A 357 -79.12 3.24 51.18
CA ALA A 357 -79.09 4.54 50.48
C ALA A 357 -77.84 4.85 49.62
N ILE A 358 -76.95 3.88 49.34
CA ILE A 358 -75.64 4.14 48.70
C ILE A 358 -75.60 3.82 47.18
N GLU A 359 -76.73 3.50 46.55
CA GLU A 359 -76.75 3.36 45.06
C GLU A 359 -76.40 4.68 44.34
N GLN A 360 -76.84 5.84 44.85
CA GLN A 360 -76.63 7.13 44.17
C GLN A 360 -75.23 7.75 44.34
N ARG A 361 -74.47 7.42 45.39
CA ARG A 361 -73.11 8.00 45.58
C ARG A 361 -72.03 7.28 44.77
N SER A 362 -72.22 6.00 44.45
CA SER A 362 -71.23 5.20 43.71
C SER A 362 -70.95 5.73 42.29
N ALA A 363 -71.91 6.41 41.66
CA ALA A 363 -71.80 6.96 40.30
C ALA A 363 -70.89 8.20 40.17
N GLN A 364 -70.64 8.94 41.25
CA GLN A 364 -69.74 10.10 41.24
C GLN A 364 -68.28 9.68 41.51
N GLN A 365 -68.01 8.93 42.57
CA GLN A 365 -66.66 8.44 42.88
C GLN A 365 -66.09 7.56 41.75
N ARG A 366 -66.90 6.65 41.19
CA ARG A 366 -66.48 5.79 40.08
C ARG A 366 -66.04 6.57 38.84
N SER A 367 -66.55 7.79 38.63
CA SER A 367 -66.14 8.63 37.50
C SER A 367 -64.92 9.49 37.77
N LEU A 368 -64.67 9.93 39.01
CA LEU A 368 -63.43 10.64 39.32
C LEU A 368 -62.26 9.66 39.15
N LEU A 369 -62.40 8.46 39.69
CA LEU A 369 -61.42 7.38 39.55
C LEU A 369 -61.27 6.91 38.08
N LEU A 370 -62.36 6.81 37.31
CA LEU A 370 -62.25 6.55 35.86
C LEU A 370 -61.59 7.70 35.08
N ARG A 371 -61.73 8.96 35.49
CA ARG A 371 -61.02 10.08 34.85
C ARG A 371 -59.54 10.10 35.19
N GLU A 372 -59.21 9.85 36.44
CA GLU A 372 -57.83 9.70 36.93
C GLU A 372 -57.09 8.63 36.12
N VAL A 373 -57.64 7.42 36.06
CA VAL A 373 -57.07 6.29 35.32
C VAL A 373 -57.07 6.53 33.80
N ALA A 374 -58.10 7.19 33.26
CA ALA A 374 -58.14 7.53 31.83
C ALA A 374 -57.09 8.60 31.46
N SER A 375 -56.86 9.60 32.32
CA SER A 375 -55.83 10.62 32.13
C SER A 375 -54.43 10.02 32.21
N GLN A 376 -54.15 9.22 33.23
CA GLN A 376 -52.86 8.52 33.37
C GLN A 376 -52.61 7.53 32.23
N PHE A 377 -53.66 6.87 31.72
CA PHE A 377 -53.56 6.04 30.52
C PHE A 377 -53.31 6.87 29.25
N GLN A 378 -53.97 8.02 29.08
CA GLN A 378 -53.76 8.92 27.95
C GLN A 378 -52.34 9.47 27.92
N GLU A 379 -51.81 9.88 29.08
CA GLU A 379 -50.44 10.38 29.25
C GLU A 379 -49.42 9.28 28.92
N ALA A 380 -49.49 8.12 29.59
CA ALA A 380 -48.57 7.02 29.34
C ALA A 380 -48.64 6.45 27.91
N ALA A 381 -49.84 6.40 27.30
CA ALA A 381 -49.98 6.00 25.90
C ALA A 381 -49.45 7.07 24.94
N GLY A 382 -49.63 8.36 25.26
CA GLY A 382 -49.07 9.49 24.52
C GLY A 382 -47.55 9.47 24.51
N ASP A 383 -46.91 9.26 25.66
CA ASP A 383 -45.46 9.14 25.80
C ASP A 383 -44.89 7.97 24.99
N ILE A 384 -45.55 6.80 25.04
CA ILE A 384 -45.16 5.63 24.24
C ILE A 384 -45.29 5.93 22.74
N VAL A 385 -46.40 6.54 22.31
CA VAL A 385 -46.59 6.91 20.90
C VAL A 385 -45.55 7.94 20.44
N ALA A 386 -45.24 8.95 21.26
CA ALA A 386 -44.21 9.93 20.97
C ALA A 386 -42.82 9.30 20.89
N SER A 387 -42.50 8.36 21.78
CA SER A 387 -41.23 7.63 21.77
C SER A 387 -41.08 6.71 20.56
N VAL A 388 -42.16 6.04 20.12
CA VAL A 388 -42.11 5.19 18.91
C VAL A 388 -42.00 6.07 17.66
N ALA A 389 -42.75 7.17 17.56
CA ALA A 389 -42.61 8.12 16.46
C ALA A 389 -41.21 8.71 16.36
N ALA A 390 -40.59 9.08 17.48
CA ALA A 390 -39.19 9.56 17.50
C ALA A 390 -38.20 8.46 17.07
N ALA A 391 -38.41 7.21 17.47
CA ALA A 391 -37.59 6.08 17.04
C ALA A 391 -37.76 5.78 15.54
N SER A 392 -38.97 5.89 14.98
CA SER A 392 -39.20 5.76 13.53
C SER A 392 -38.42 6.81 12.73
N VAL A 393 -38.46 8.09 13.14
CA VAL A 393 -37.71 9.15 12.47
C VAL A 393 -36.19 8.90 12.53
N GLN A 394 -35.69 8.32 13.62
CA GLN A 394 -34.28 7.90 13.71
C GLN A 394 -33.96 6.72 12.79
N LEU A 395 -34.89 5.78 12.60
CA LEU A 395 -34.74 4.66 11.65
C LEU A 395 -34.82 5.12 10.19
N GLU A 396 -35.67 6.09 9.86
CA GLU A 396 -35.74 6.74 8.54
C GLU A 396 -34.40 7.40 8.22
N ALA A 397 -33.87 8.24 9.12
CA ALA A 397 -32.57 8.90 8.95
C ALA A 397 -31.39 7.91 8.83
N ALA A 398 -31.41 6.81 9.60
CA ALA A 398 -30.38 5.77 9.50
C ALA A 398 -30.49 4.96 8.18
N ALA A 399 -31.69 4.75 7.67
CA ALA A 399 -31.90 4.12 6.37
C ALA A 399 -31.42 5.01 5.21
N ASP A 400 -31.69 6.31 5.27
CA ASP A 400 -31.21 7.27 4.27
C ASP A 400 -29.68 7.34 4.22
N ASP A 401 -29.01 7.41 5.38
CA ASP A 401 -27.54 7.45 5.46
C ASP A 401 -26.90 6.13 4.98
N MET A 402 -27.51 5.00 5.30
CA MET A 402 -27.12 3.67 4.81
C MET A 402 -27.30 3.54 3.28
N SER A 403 -28.39 4.08 2.72
CA SER A 403 -28.66 4.11 1.28
C SER A 403 -27.67 5.03 0.54
N ALA A 404 -27.40 6.23 1.06
CA ALA A 404 -26.42 7.15 0.51
C ALA A 404 -24.99 6.57 0.56
N THR A 405 -24.67 5.87 1.64
CA THR A 405 -23.39 5.16 1.82
C THR A 405 -23.24 4.00 0.85
N ALA A 406 -24.29 3.20 0.65
CA ALA A 406 -24.30 2.12 -0.33
C ALA A 406 -24.15 2.64 -1.77
N GLY A 407 -24.87 3.71 -2.14
CA GLY A 407 -24.74 4.37 -3.44
C GLY A 407 -23.32 4.89 -3.71
N ARG A 408 -22.70 5.54 -2.72
CA ARG A 408 -21.28 5.95 -2.77
C ARG A 408 -20.33 4.76 -2.98
N SER A 409 -20.58 3.64 -2.31
CA SER A 409 -19.78 2.41 -2.45
C SER A 409 -19.93 1.78 -3.83
N GLN A 410 -21.15 1.77 -4.40
CA GLN A 410 -21.38 1.32 -5.78
C GLN A 410 -20.60 2.18 -6.79
N THR A 411 -20.73 3.52 -6.76
CA THR A 411 -20.01 4.40 -7.70
C THR A 411 -18.49 4.25 -7.57
N ARG A 412 -17.97 4.06 -6.35
CA ARG A 412 -16.54 3.79 -6.14
C ARG A 412 -16.12 2.41 -6.67
N SER A 413 -16.96 1.39 -6.51
CA SER A 413 -16.71 0.06 -7.07
C SER A 413 -16.66 0.09 -8.60
N GLU A 414 -17.59 0.81 -9.25
CA GLU A 414 -17.59 1.02 -10.70
C GLU A 414 -16.28 1.68 -11.18
N LEU A 415 -15.79 2.72 -10.50
CA LEU A 415 -14.52 3.37 -10.82
C LEU A 415 -13.31 2.44 -10.65
N VAL A 416 -13.26 1.64 -9.58
CA VAL A 416 -12.15 0.69 -9.35
C VAL A 416 -12.20 -0.46 -10.36
N SER A 417 -13.39 -0.92 -10.77
CA SER A 417 -13.55 -1.96 -11.79
C SER A 417 -12.98 -1.52 -13.16
N VAL A 418 -13.28 -0.27 -13.57
CA VAL A 418 -12.68 0.33 -14.78
C VAL A 418 -11.15 0.42 -14.66
N ALA A 419 -10.64 0.93 -13.54
CA ALA A 419 -9.20 1.04 -13.31
C ALA A 419 -8.47 -0.33 -13.31
N ALA A 420 -9.11 -1.37 -12.77
CA ALA A 420 -8.57 -2.73 -12.79
C ALA A 420 -8.54 -3.33 -14.21
N GLN A 421 -9.54 -3.02 -15.04
CA GLN A 421 -9.59 -3.42 -16.45
C GLN A 421 -8.52 -2.70 -17.30
N GLU A 422 -8.32 -1.39 -17.09
CA GLU A 422 -7.23 -0.63 -17.72
C GLU A 422 -5.86 -1.16 -17.30
N ALA A 423 -5.66 -1.43 -16.00
CA ALA A 423 -4.43 -2.03 -15.48
C ALA A 423 -4.14 -3.40 -16.11
N SER A 424 -5.15 -4.27 -16.22
CA SER A 424 -5.03 -5.57 -16.91
C SER A 424 -4.63 -5.42 -18.39
N GLY A 425 -5.16 -4.39 -19.08
CA GLY A 425 -4.77 -4.04 -20.44
C GLY A 425 -3.32 -3.56 -20.57
N HIS A 426 -2.85 -2.73 -19.63
CA HIS A 426 -1.44 -2.30 -19.57
C HIS A 426 -0.49 -3.47 -19.28
N VAL A 427 -0.85 -4.35 -18.35
CA VAL A 427 -0.06 -5.55 -18.01
C VAL A 427 0.00 -6.53 -19.19
N THR A 428 -1.09 -6.70 -19.92
CA THR A 428 -1.10 -7.51 -21.16
C THR A 428 -0.17 -6.90 -22.23
N SER A 429 -0.22 -5.58 -22.42
CA SER A 429 0.71 -4.86 -23.31
C SER A 429 2.17 -5.02 -22.88
N MET A 430 2.45 -5.01 -21.57
CA MET A 430 3.78 -5.25 -21.01
C MET A 430 4.30 -6.68 -21.26
N ALA A 431 3.42 -7.68 -21.21
CA ALA A 431 3.77 -9.06 -21.54
C ALA A 431 4.15 -9.20 -23.03
N VAL A 432 3.39 -8.58 -23.94
CA VAL A 432 3.72 -8.54 -25.39
C VAL A 432 5.06 -7.85 -25.62
N ALA A 433 5.30 -6.69 -25.00
CA ALA A 433 6.58 -6.00 -25.10
C ALA A 433 7.77 -6.84 -24.58
N ALA A 434 7.57 -7.62 -23.50
CA ALA A 434 8.59 -8.54 -23.01
C ALA A 434 8.88 -9.67 -24.01
N GLU A 435 7.87 -10.22 -24.70
CA GLU A 435 8.06 -11.20 -25.78
C GLU A 435 8.82 -10.61 -26.98
N GLU A 436 8.49 -9.39 -27.41
CA GLU A 436 9.22 -8.69 -28.49
C GLU A 436 10.69 -8.43 -28.11
N ILE A 437 10.96 -8.01 -26.88
CA ILE A 437 12.34 -7.81 -26.38
C ILE A 437 13.08 -9.17 -26.31
N ALA A 438 12.43 -10.25 -25.88
CA ALA A 438 13.03 -11.59 -25.89
C ALA A 438 13.42 -12.03 -27.31
N MET A 439 12.59 -11.76 -28.32
CA MET A 439 12.92 -12.02 -29.72
C MET A 439 14.13 -11.18 -30.18
N ALA A 440 14.16 -9.89 -29.84
CA ALA A 440 15.27 -9.01 -30.18
C ALA A 440 16.60 -9.45 -29.54
N VAL A 441 16.61 -9.82 -28.26
CA VAL A 441 17.81 -10.32 -27.55
C VAL A 441 18.32 -11.63 -28.15
N ASN A 442 17.43 -12.54 -28.55
CA ASN A 442 17.82 -13.78 -29.24
C ASN A 442 18.50 -13.50 -30.60
N GLU A 443 17.96 -12.57 -31.39
CA GLU A 443 18.55 -12.20 -32.69
C GLU A 443 19.89 -11.46 -32.52
N ILE A 444 20.02 -10.56 -31.54
CA ILE A 444 21.31 -9.91 -31.24
C ILE A 444 22.34 -10.96 -30.77
N SER A 445 21.93 -11.93 -29.95
CA SER A 445 22.80 -13.04 -29.52
C SER A 445 23.31 -13.86 -30.71
N ARG A 446 22.45 -14.12 -31.71
CA ARG A 446 22.85 -14.76 -32.98
C ARG A 446 23.86 -13.92 -33.76
N GLN A 447 23.66 -12.61 -33.87
CA GLN A 447 24.57 -11.67 -34.55
C GLN A 447 25.92 -11.53 -33.83
N LEU A 448 25.97 -11.67 -32.51
CA LEU A 448 27.23 -11.67 -31.75
C LEU A 448 28.06 -12.93 -31.96
N ASP A 449 27.44 -14.12 -32.02
CA ASP A 449 28.17 -15.34 -32.35
C ASP A 449 28.71 -15.30 -33.79
N GLU A 450 27.94 -14.75 -34.73
CA GLU A 450 28.39 -14.48 -36.10
C GLU A 450 29.57 -13.49 -36.12
N SER A 451 29.50 -12.40 -35.34
CA SER A 451 30.59 -11.43 -35.17
C SER A 451 31.85 -12.04 -34.55
N SER A 452 31.69 -12.92 -33.55
CA SER A 452 32.80 -13.66 -32.93
C SER A 452 33.46 -14.65 -33.89
N ARG A 453 32.67 -15.29 -34.77
CA ARG A 453 33.21 -16.14 -35.86
C ARG A 453 33.95 -15.32 -36.90
N PHE A 454 33.43 -14.15 -37.28
CA PHE A 454 34.11 -13.22 -38.20
C PHE A 454 35.44 -12.71 -37.62
N ALA A 455 35.46 -12.30 -36.34
CA ALA A 455 36.68 -11.86 -35.67
C ALA A 455 37.75 -12.97 -35.62
N ARG A 456 37.37 -14.21 -35.27
CA ARG A 456 38.29 -15.38 -35.31
C ARG A 456 38.88 -15.60 -36.70
N SER A 457 38.05 -15.59 -37.75
CA SER A 457 38.51 -15.70 -39.14
C SER A 457 39.48 -14.58 -39.53
N ALA A 458 39.20 -13.34 -39.10
CA ALA A 458 40.06 -12.20 -39.36
C ALA A 458 41.43 -12.29 -38.64
N VAL A 459 41.50 -12.88 -37.43
CA VAL A 459 42.78 -13.21 -36.77
C VAL A 459 43.60 -14.21 -37.60
N ASP A 460 42.97 -15.27 -38.10
CA ASP A 460 43.65 -16.28 -38.95
C ASP A 460 44.17 -15.68 -40.27
N HIS A 461 43.38 -14.82 -40.93
CA HIS A 461 43.83 -14.08 -42.11
C HIS A 461 44.99 -13.12 -41.81
N THR A 462 44.97 -12.48 -40.63
CA THR A 462 46.04 -11.59 -40.18
C THR A 462 47.34 -12.36 -39.94
N ARG A 463 47.28 -13.52 -39.26
CA ARG A 463 48.41 -14.44 -39.07
C ARG A 463 49.01 -14.93 -40.40
N LEU A 464 48.17 -15.36 -41.34
CA LEU A 464 48.60 -15.77 -42.69
C LEU A 464 49.28 -14.64 -43.48
N THR A 465 48.93 -13.38 -43.18
CA THR A 465 49.58 -12.21 -43.81
C THR A 465 50.92 -11.92 -43.16
N ASP A 466 51.03 -12.05 -41.84
CA ASP A 466 52.28 -11.91 -41.09
C ASP A 466 53.34 -12.95 -41.52
N GLU A 467 52.94 -14.22 -41.65
CA GLU A 467 53.79 -15.30 -42.18
C GLU A 467 54.36 -14.98 -43.59
N ARG A 468 53.56 -14.35 -44.45
CA ARG A 468 53.98 -13.92 -45.80
C ARG A 468 54.94 -12.73 -45.75
N MET A 469 54.74 -11.79 -44.83
CA MET A 469 55.66 -10.65 -44.64
C MET A 469 57.00 -11.09 -44.04
N ALA A 470 57.00 -12.04 -43.10
CA ALA A 470 58.22 -12.66 -42.58
C ALA A 470 59.02 -13.38 -43.68
N ALA A 471 58.34 -14.10 -44.57
CA ALA A 471 58.96 -14.73 -45.74
C ALA A 471 59.55 -13.69 -46.73
N LEU A 472 58.84 -12.57 -46.95
CA LEU A 472 59.32 -11.47 -47.80
C LEU A 472 60.56 -10.78 -47.19
N SER A 473 60.57 -10.51 -45.88
CA SER A 473 61.73 -9.98 -45.17
C SER A 473 62.94 -10.90 -45.32
N THR A 474 62.74 -12.21 -45.09
CA THR A 474 63.79 -13.22 -45.26
C THR A 474 64.34 -13.25 -46.69
N ALA A 475 63.50 -13.07 -47.70
CA ALA A 475 63.93 -12.98 -49.08
C ALA A 475 64.76 -11.71 -49.35
N ALA A 476 64.34 -10.56 -48.81
CA ALA A 476 65.06 -9.30 -48.94
C ALA A 476 66.45 -9.36 -48.27
N ASP A 477 66.56 -9.96 -47.08
CA ASP A 477 67.84 -10.15 -46.37
C ASP A 477 68.84 -11.01 -47.17
N ARG A 478 68.35 -12.05 -47.85
CA ARG A 478 69.16 -12.88 -48.75
C ARG A 478 69.62 -12.09 -49.99
N ILE A 479 68.78 -11.23 -50.55
CA ILE A 479 69.17 -10.35 -51.67
C ILE A 479 70.24 -9.35 -51.19
N GLY A 480 70.06 -8.71 -50.03
CA GLY A 480 71.06 -7.80 -49.44
C GLY A 480 72.41 -8.49 -49.24
N SER A 481 72.41 -9.73 -48.77
CA SER A 481 73.62 -10.56 -48.62
C SER A 481 74.33 -10.80 -49.96
N VAL A 482 73.58 -11.08 -51.03
CA VAL A 482 74.13 -11.27 -52.39
C VAL A 482 74.69 -9.94 -52.95
N LEU A 483 74.02 -8.82 -52.72
CA LEU A 483 74.49 -7.50 -53.15
C LEU A 483 75.81 -7.10 -52.48
N SER A 484 76.03 -7.46 -51.21
CA SER A 484 77.33 -7.26 -50.55
C SER A 484 78.46 -7.96 -51.32
N VAL A 485 78.27 -9.25 -51.65
CA VAL A 485 79.26 -10.04 -52.39
C VAL A 485 79.51 -9.47 -53.80
N ILE A 486 78.47 -8.98 -54.48
CA ILE A 486 78.63 -8.32 -55.79
C ILE A 486 79.43 -7.00 -55.65
N SER A 487 79.19 -6.24 -54.58
CA SER A 487 79.95 -5.01 -54.29
C SER A 487 81.43 -5.31 -54.04
N ASP A 488 81.72 -6.35 -53.25
CA ASP A 488 83.09 -6.81 -52.97
C ASP A 488 83.80 -7.26 -54.25
N ILE A 489 83.12 -8.03 -55.11
CA ILE A 489 83.64 -8.45 -56.42
C ILE A 489 83.91 -7.24 -57.32
N ALA A 490 83.01 -6.24 -57.35
CA ALA A 490 83.21 -5.02 -58.13
C ALA A 490 84.41 -4.21 -57.62
N GLN A 491 84.58 -4.09 -56.29
CA GLN A 491 85.75 -3.44 -55.70
C GLN A 491 87.06 -4.17 -56.00
N GLN A 492 87.09 -5.51 -55.87
CA GLN A 492 88.24 -6.33 -56.25
C GLN A 492 88.56 -6.21 -57.74
N THR A 493 87.55 -6.23 -58.61
CA THR A 493 87.72 -6.08 -60.06
C THR A 493 88.29 -4.70 -60.42
N ASN A 494 87.81 -3.63 -59.77
CA ASN A 494 88.36 -2.28 -59.92
C ASN A 494 89.82 -2.19 -59.45
N LEU A 495 90.20 -2.86 -58.36
CA LEU A 495 91.60 -2.95 -57.90
C LEU A 495 92.49 -3.75 -58.86
N LEU A 496 92.02 -4.89 -59.38
CA LEU A 496 92.73 -5.68 -60.38
C LEU A 496 92.92 -4.90 -61.68
N ALA A 497 91.89 -4.20 -62.15
CA ALA A 497 91.94 -3.35 -63.32
C ALA A 497 92.88 -2.14 -63.13
N LEU A 498 92.93 -1.56 -61.93
CA LEU A 498 93.89 -0.51 -61.58
C LEU A 498 95.33 -1.04 -61.63
N ASN A 499 95.60 -2.21 -61.03
CA ASN A 499 96.92 -2.85 -61.10
C ASN A 499 97.33 -3.18 -62.53
N ALA A 500 96.40 -3.69 -63.36
CA ALA A 500 96.62 -3.93 -64.78
C ALA A 500 96.90 -2.62 -65.56
N THR A 501 96.24 -1.52 -65.21
CA THR A 501 96.51 -0.19 -65.81
C THR A 501 97.92 0.30 -65.46
N ILE A 502 98.36 0.09 -64.21
CA ILE A 502 99.70 0.46 -63.75
C ILE A 502 100.76 -0.35 -64.51
N GLU A 503 100.61 -1.67 -64.60
CA GLU A 503 101.61 -2.51 -65.28
C GLU A 503 101.60 -2.32 -66.81
N ALA A 504 100.44 -2.03 -67.41
CA ALA A 504 100.33 -1.62 -68.81
C ALA A 504 101.03 -0.28 -69.10
N ALA A 505 100.92 0.70 -68.19
CA ALA A 505 101.68 1.95 -68.30
C ALA A 505 103.20 1.71 -68.13
N ARG A 506 103.59 0.76 -67.27
CA ARG A 506 104.98 0.36 -67.04
C ARG A 506 105.63 -0.34 -68.25
N ALA A 507 104.84 -1.06 -69.05
CA ALA A 507 105.25 -1.66 -70.30
C ALA A 507 105.39 -0.66 -71.48
N GLY A 508 105.06 0.62 -71.27
CA GLY A 508 105.19 1.67 -72.27
C GLY A 508 104.36 1.40 -73.53
N ASP A 509 104.96 1.58 -74.71
CA ASP A 509 104.26 1.48 -75.99
C ASP A 509 103.72 0.07 -76.30
N ALA A 510 104.35 -0.98 -75.76
CA ALA A 510 103.86 -2.35 -75.87
C ALA A 510 102.59 -2.60 -75.03
N GLY A 511 102.34 -1.78 -74.01
CA GLY A 511 101.21 -1.91 -73.08
C GLY A 511 99.93 -1.19 -73.49
N ARG A 512 99.94 -0.34 -74.53
CA ARG A 512 98.79 0.53 -74.88
C ARG A 512 97.46 -0.21 -75.06
N GLY A 513 97.47 -1.39 -75.71
CA GLY A 513 96.26 -2.21 -75.89
C GLY A 513 95.70 -2.73 -74.56
N PHE A 514 96.58 -3.20 -73.67
CA PHE A 514 96.20 -3.63 -72.32
C PHE A 514 95.72 -2.47 -71.45
N ALA A 515 96.29 -1.26 -71.60
CA ALA A 515 95.85 -0.08 -70.85
C ALA A 515 94.40 0.32 -71.19
N VAL A 516 93.99 0.22 -72.46
CA VAL A 516 92.59 0.48 -72.87
C VAL A 516 91.64 -0.55 -72.26
N VAL A 517 91.96 -1.85 -72.35
CA VAL A 517 91.12 -2.90 -71.75
C VAL A 517 91.04 -2.76 -70.23
N ALA A 518 92.16 -2.45 -69.56
CA ALA A 518 92.18 -2.25 -68.11
C ALA A 518 91.35 -1.02 -67.69
N ALA A 519 91.39 0.08 -68.46
CA ALA A 519 90.53 1.24 -68.22
C ALA A 519 89.03 0.91 -68.40
N GLU A 520 88.67 0.14 -69.42
CA GLU A 520 87.28 -0.28 -69.68
C GLU A 520 86.75 -1.20 -68.56
N VAL A 521 87.54 -2.20 -68.15
CA VAL A 521 87.19 -3.09 -67.02
C VAL A 521 87.06 -2.28 -65.72
N LYS A 522 87.90 -1.28 -65.51
CA LYS A 522 87.81 -0.37 -64.35
C LYS A 522 86.52 0.46 -64.38
N ALA A 523 86.13 0.99 -65.54
CA ALA A 523 84.88 1.74 -65.72
C ALA A 523 83.65 0.84 -65.49
N LEU A 524 83.65 -0.37 -66.04
CA LEU A 524 82.57 -1.35 -65.89
C LEU A 524 82.43 -1.82 -64.42
N ALA A 525 83.55 -2.01 -63.72
CA ALA A 525 83.54 -2.32 -62.29
C ALA A 525 82.97 -1.16 -61.45
N GLY A 526 83.31 0.10 -61.80
CA GLY A 526 82.73 1.29 -61.19
C GLY A 526 81.21 1.42 -61.42
N GLN A 527 80.74 1.18 -62.65
CA GLN A 527 79.30 1.13 -62.96
C GLN A 527 78.59 0.00 -62.20
N THR A 528 79.22 -1.18 -62.10
CA THR A 528 78.69 -2.32 -61.35
C THR A 528 78.53 -1.99 -59.86
N ALA A 529 79.53 -1.36 -59.25
CA ALA A 529 79.48 -0.92 -57.85
C ALA A 529 78.36 0.13 -57.61
N ALA A 530 78.21 1.10 -58.52
CA ALA A 530 77.15 2.10 -58.45
C ALA A 530 75.74 1.47 -58.57
N ALA A 531 75.52 0.62 -59.57
CA ALA A 531 74.25 -0.09 -59.75
C ALA A 531 73.93 -1.00 -58.55
N THR A 532 74.93 -1.68 -57.98
CA THR A 532 74.76 -2.51 -56.78
C THR A 532 74.36 -1.67 -55.56
N HIS A 533 74.91 -0.46 -55.42
CA HIS A 533 74.53 0.48 -54.36
C HIS A 533 73.07 0.96 -54.51
N ASP A 534 72.64 1.28 -55.73
CA ASP A 534 71.24 1.66 -55.99
C ASP A 534 70.25 0.53 -55.70
N ILE A 535 70.57 -0.71 -56.07
CA ILE A 535 69.73 -1.87 -55.74
C ILE A 535 69.74 -2.13 -54.22
N ALA A 536 70.87 -1.97 -53.53
CA ALA A 536 70.95 -2.14 -52.08
C ALA A 536 70.06 -1.12 -51.34
N ARG A 537 69.97 0.12 -51.83
CA ARG A 537 69.03 1.12 -51.33
C ARG A 537 67.57 0.70 -51.52
N LEU A 538 67.20 0.23 -52.71
CA LEU A 538 65.84 -0.28 -52.97
C LEU A 538 65.46 -1.47 -52.07
N VAL A 539 66.41 -2.37 -51.78
CA VAL A 539 66.20 -3.49 -50.85
C VAL A 539 66.03 -3.00 -49.41
N ALA A 540 66.79 -2.00 -48.97
CA ALA A 540 66.63 -1.39 -47.66
C ALA A 540 65.26 -0.69 -47.50
N ASP A 541 64.78 -0.01 -48.54
CA ASP A 541 63.45 0.60 -48.58
C ASP A 541 62.35 -0.48 -48.51
N MET A 542 62.50 -1.60 -49.23
CA MET A 542 61.59 -2.76 -49.13
C MET A 542 61.58 -3.39 -47.73
N GLN A 543 62.74 -3.55 -47.08
CA GLN A 543 62.84 -4.02 -45.69
C GLN A 543 62.19 -3.05 -44.70
N GLY A 544 62.28 -1.74 -44.95
CA GLY A 544 61.58 -0.70 -44.19
C GLY A 544 60.06 -0.83 -44.30
N ALA A 545 59.55 -0.87 -45.54
CA ALA A 545 58.12 -1.01 -45.83
C ALA A 545 57.54 -2.32 -45.29
N THR A 546 58.28 -3.43 -45.36
CA THR A 546 57.86 -4.73 -44.83
C THR A 546 57.74 -4.70 -43.30
N ARG A 547 58.70 -4.09 -42.58
CA ARG A 547 58.62 -3.92 -41.12
C ARG A 547 57.44 -3.05 -40.67
N SER A 548 57.20 -1.94 -41.37
CA SER A 548 56.03 -1.07 -41.12
C SER A 548 54.69 -1.80 -41.36
N SER A 549 54.67 -2.68 -42.38
CA SER A 549 53.50 -3.54 -42.66
C SER A 549 53.25 -4.55 -41.54
N VAL A 550 54.30 -5.22 -41.03
CA VAL A 550 54.21 -6.15 -39.88
C VAL A 550 53.71 -5.44 -38.62
N GLU A 551 54.21 -4.24 -38.31
CA GLU A 551 53.74 -3.46 -37.17
C GLU A 551 52.24 -3.13 -37.28
N SER A 552 51.81 -2.68 -38.47
CA SER A 552 50.40 -2.37 -38.76
C SER A 552 49.50 -3.61 -38.66
N ILE A 553 49.96 -4.76 -39.16
CA ILE A 553 49.30 -6.07 -39.05
C ILE A 553 49.14 -6.48 -37.58
N GLY A 554 50.16 -6.27 -36.74
CA GLY A 554 50.10 -6.51 -35.29
C GLY A 554 49.08 -5.63 -34.56
N GLN A 555 48.98 -4.35 -34.93
CA GLN A 555 47.97 -3.43 -34.40
C GLN A 555 46.55 -3.84 -34.81
N VAL A 556 46.35 -4.28 -36.07
CA VAL A 556 45.08 -4.83 -36.56
C VAL A 556 44.71 -6.11 -35.80
N SER A 557 45.65 -7.06 -35.63
CA SER A 557 45.43 -8.29 -34.86
C SER A 557 44.98 -7.99 -33.42
N THR A 558 45.67 -7.06 -32.76
CA THR A 558 45.33 -6.60 -31.39
C THR A 558 43.92 -6.00 -31.32
N THR A 559 43.50 -5.29 -32.36
CA THR A 559 42.18 -4.64 -32.43
C THR A 559 41.07 -5.68 -32.65
N ILE A 560 41.30 -6.67 -33.51
CA ILE A 560 40.36 -7.78 -33.74
C ILE A 560 40.24 -8.65 -32.48
N GLY A 561 41.34 -8.89 -31.75
CA GLY A 561 41.31 -9.58 -30.46
C GLY A 561 40.40 -8.88 -29.45
N LYS A 562 40.55 -7.56 -29.28
CA LYS A 562 39.65 -6.75 -28.45
C LYS A 562 38.18 -6.83 -28.90
N MET A 563 37.92 -6.85 -30.21
CA MET A 563 36.57 -7.01 -30.75
C MET A 563 35.97 -8.37 -30.36
N SER A 564 36.74 -9.46 -30.46
CA SER A 564 36.30 -10.79 -30.01
C SER A 564 35.99 -10.81 -28.51
N ASP A 565 36.84 -10.20 -27.68
CA ASP A 565 36.61 -10.12 -26.23
C ASP A 565 35.31 -9.39 -25.89
N ILE A 566 35.03 -8.28 -26.60
CA ILE A 566 33.79 -7.50 -26.45
C ILE A 566 32.58 -8.33 -26.86
N SER A 567 32.62 -9.04 -27.99
CA SER A 567 31.50 -9.91 -28.42
C SER A 567 31.21 -11.01 -27.39
N THR A 568 32.24 -11.61 -26.77
CA THR A 568 32.06 -12.60 -25.70
C THR A 568 31.46 -11.98 -24.44
N ALA A 569 31.90 -10.78 -24.03
CA ALA A 569 31.32 -10.08 -22.88
C ALA A 569 29.86 -9.68 -23.10
N MET A 570 29.51 -9.20 -24.30
CA MET A 570 28.13 -8.88 -24.67
C MET A 570 27.25 -10.13 -24.70
N ALA A 571 27.75 -11.27 -25.18
CA ALA A 571 27.00 -12.52 -25.20
C ALA A 571 26.67 -13.00 -23.77
N ALA A 572 27.59 -12.84 -22.81
CA ALA A 572 27.32 -13.13 -21.40
C ALA A 572 26.24 -12.21 -20.81
N ALA A 573 26.31 -10.90 -21.10
CA ALA A 573 25.30 -9.94 -20.65
C ALA A 573 23.89 -10.22 -21.23
N PHE A 574 23.79 -10.71 -22.47
CA PHE A 574 22.49 -11.07 -23.07
C PHE A 574 21.87 -12.34 -22.47
N VAL A 575 22.66 -13.27 -21.94
CA VAL A 575 22.14 -14.41 -21.16
C VAL A 575 21.48 -13.92 -19.87
N GLU A 576 22.10 -12.97 -19.17
CA GLU A 576 21.52 -12.33 -17.98
C GLU A 576 20.24 -11.55 -18.32
N GLN A 577 20.27 -10.75 -19.40
CA GLN A 577 19.08 -10.03 -19.88
C GLN A 577 17.92 -10.96 -20.24
N THR A 578 18.19 -12.12 -20.84
CA THR A 578 17.16 -13.12 -21.16
C THR A 578 16.44 -13.62 -19.90
N ALA A 579 17.16 -13.84 -18.80
CA ALA A 579 16.57 -14.24 -17.52
C ALA A 579 15.68 -13.12 -16.94
N ILE A 580 16.13 -11.87 -16.98
CA ILE A 580 15.34 -10.71 -16.52
C ILE A 580 14.04 -10.56 -17.34
N ILE A 581 14.10 -10.76 -18.67
CA ILE A 581 12.90 -10.66 -19.53
C ILE A 581 11.89 -11.78 -19.22
N GLN A 582 12.36 -12.99 -18.91
CA GLN A 582 11.50 -14.09 -18.45
C GLN A 582 10.83 -13.77 -17.10
N GLU A 583 11.57 -13.15 -16.17
CA GLU A 583 11.02 -12.69 -14.88
C GLU A 583 9.97 -11.59 -15.07
N ILE A 584 10.22 -10.61 -15.95
CA ILE A 584 9.24 -9.57 -16.32
C ILE A 584 7.96 -10.19 -16.89
N SER A 585 8.08 -11.14 -17.82
CA SER A 585 6.92 -11.82 -18.42
C SER A 585 6.11 -12.61 -17.37
N SER A 586 6.79 -13.34 -16.49
CA SER A 586 6.15 -14.06 -15.38
C SER A 586 5.45 -13.11 -14.39
N ASN A 587 6.10 -12.00 -14.04
CA ASN A 587 5.52 -11.00 -13.15
C ASN A 587 4.34 -10.27 -13.79
N ALA A 588 4.37 -10.04 -15.11
CA ALA A 588 3.23 -9.52 -15.86
C ALA A 588 2.03 -10.48 -15.75
N GLN A 589 2.22 -11.77 -16.06
CA GLN A 589 1.16 -12.78 -15.93
C GLN A 589 0.56 -12.85 -14.51
N ARG A 590 1.41 -12.81 -13.48
CA ARG A 590 0.98 -12.78 -12.07
C ARG A 590 0.20 -11.50 -11.75
N THR A 591 0.64 -10.35 -12.24
CA THR A 591 -0.05 -9.06 -12.04
C THR A 591 -1.41 -9.05 -12.73
N ALA A 592 -1.52 -9.63 -13.93
CA ALA A 592 -2.80 -9.75 -14.65
C ALA A 592 -3.81 -10.59 -13.86
N HIS A 593 -3.37 -11.70 -13.26
CA HIS A 593 -4.22 -12.50 -12.36
C HIS A 593 -4.70 -11.68 -11.16
N LEU A 594 -3.80 -10.94 -10.49
CA LEU A 594 -4.16 -10.08 -9.35
C LEU A 594 -5.15 -8.97 -9.75
N THR A 595 -5.00 -8.36 -10.94
CA THR A 595 -5.99 -7.37 -11.42
C THR A 595 -7.36 -7.99 -11.72
N ALA A 596 -7.42 -9.24 -12.17
CA ALA A 596 -8.68 -9.96 -12.37
C ALA A 596 -9.33 -10.34 -11.03
N GLU A 597 -8.54 -10.72 -10.03
CA GLU A 597 -8.98 -11.00 -8.67
C GLU A 597 -9.55 -9.74 -8.00
N VAL A 598 -8.88 -8.59 -8.13
CA VAL A 598 -9.40 -7.28 -7.68
C VAL A 598 -10.74 -6.95 -8.35
N ALA A 599 -10.86 -7.15 -9.67
CA ALA A 599 -12.13 -6.91 -10.37
C ALA A 599 -13.27 -7.80 -9.82
N HIS A 600 -13.00 -9.08 -9.54
CA HIS A 600 -13.97 -9.99 -8.92
C HIS A 600 -14.37 -9.54 -7.50
N THR A 601 -13.41 -9.19 -6.65
CA THR A 601 -13.70 -8.68 -5.29
C THR A 601 -14.52 -7.39 -5.33
N ILE A 602 -14.31 -6.54 -6.34
CA ILE A 602 -15.07 -5.30 -6.51
C ILE A 602 -16.51 -5.55 -6.98
N ASP A 603 -16.76 -6.58 -7.79
CA ASP A 603 -18.12 -7.03 -8.11
C ASP A 603 -18.85 -7.58 -6.85
N GLU A 604 -18.14 -8.27 -5.95
CA GLU A 604 -18.71 -8.69 -4.66
C GLU A 604 -19.06 -7.51 -3.76
N VAL A 605 -18.19 -6.48 -3.67
CA VAL A 605 -18.46 -5.24 -2.94
C VAL A 605 -19.67 -4.49 -3.53
N ASN A 606 -19.79 -4.43 -4.86
CA ASN A 606 -20.94 -3.85 -5.55
C ASN A 606 -22.24 -4.63 -5.23
N GLY A 607 -22.18 -5.97 -5.23
CA GLY A 607 -23.28 -6.83 -4.79
C GLY A 607 -23.68 -6.59 -3.32
N GLY A 608 -22.70 -6.46 -2.43
CA GLY A 608 -22.91 -6.12 -1.02
C GLY A 608 -23.57 -4.75 -0.84
N ALA A 609 -23.08 -3.71 -1.54
CA ALA A 609 -23.68 -2.39 -1.54
C ALA A 609 -25.14 -2.42 -2.01
N LYS A 610 -25.46 -3.17 -3.07
CA LYS A 610 -26.83 -3.34 -3.54
C LYS A 610 -27.74 -3.99 -2.49
N LEU A 611 -27.27 -5.05 -1.81
CA LEU A 611 -28.01 -5.67 -0.70
C LEU A 611 -28.22 -4.70 0.47
N THR A 612 -27.27 -3.80 0.74
CA THR A 612 -27.40 -2.73 1.74
C THR A 612 -28.47 -1.71 1.33
N THR A 613 -28.54 -1.31 0.05
CA THR A 613 -29.60 -0.43 -0.47
C THR A 613 -30.99 -1.08 -0.36
N ASP A 614 -31.12 -2.36 -0.72
CA ASP A 614 -32.38 -3.11 -0.58
C ASP A 614 -32.80 -3.25 0.89
N ALA A 615 -31.85 -3.48 1.80
CA ALA A 615 -32.09 -3.52 3.24
C ALA A 615 -32.51 -2.15 3.80
N ALA A 616 -31.87 -1.06 3.38
CA ALA A 616 -32.24 0.30 3.76
C ALA A 616 -33.66 0.65 3.31
N ALA A 617 -34.04 0.32 2.07
CA ALA A 617 -35.41 0.49 1.59
C ALA A 617 -36.43 -0.28 2.44
N GLN A 618 -36.10 -1.50 2.89
CA GLN A 618 -36.96 -2.28 3.77
C GLN A 618 -37.06 -1.69 5.19
N VAL A 619 -36.00 -1.10 5.73
CA VAL A 619 -36.02 -0.35 7.01
C VAL A 619 -36.90 0.90 6.87
N HIS A 620 -36.75 1.68 5.80
CA HIS A 620 -37.55 2.87 5.52
C HIS A 620 -39.06 2.54 5.43
N ILE A 621 -39.43 1.45 4.74
CA ILE A 621 -40.82 0.95 4.71
C ILE A 621 -41.32 0.60 6.12
N SER A 622 -40.48 -0.06 6.92
CA SER A 622 -40.84 -0.52 8.27
C SER A 622 -41.02 0.65 9.26
N ALA A 623 -40.18 1.68 9.15
CA ALA A 623 -40.26 2.90 9.94
C ALA A 623 -41.53 3.72 9.61
N HIS A 624 -41.85 3.89 8.33
CA HIS A 624 -43.13 4.48 7.90
C HIS A 624 -44.33 3.72 8.46
N GLN A 625 -44.32 2.38 8.43
CA GLN A 625 -45.40 1.57 9.00
C GLN A 625 -45.53 1.77 10.52
N LEU A 626 -44.42 1.89 11.25
CA LEU A 626 -44.42 2.21 12.68
C LEU A 626 -44.96 3.63 12.95
N THR A 627 -44.63 4.61 12.10
CA THR A 627 -45.17 5.97 12.17
C THR A 627 -46.70 5.97 11.97
N ASP A 628 -47.20 5.27 10.94
CA ASP A 628 -48.63 5.08 10.67
C ASP A 628 -49.37 4.38 11.83
N GLN A 629 -48.78 3.30 12.37
CA GLN A 629 -49.34 2.58 13.53
C GLN A 629 -49.42 3.48 14.77
N SER A 630 -48.39 4.29 15.00
CA SER A 630 -48.29 5.22 16.13
C SER A 630 -49.35 6.34 16.02
N GLN A 631 -49.53 6.92 14.83
CA GLN A 631 -50.59 7.91 14.58
C GLN A 631 -51.99 7.33 14.76
N ARG A 632 -52.23 6.10 14.26
CA ARG A 632 -53.51 5.39 14.49
C ARG A 632 -53.77 5.14 15.96
N LEU A 633 -52.75 4.71 16.72
CA LEU A 633 -52.86 4.48 18.16
C LEU A 633 -53.19 5.78 18.91
N ALA A 634 -52.52 6.91 18.61
CA ALA A 634 -52.90 8.22 19.15
C ALA A 634 -54.36 8.57 18.84
N SER A 635 -54.80 8.37 17.59
CA SER A 635 -56.17 8.71 17.20
C SER A 635 -57.24 7.86 17.91
N GLU A 636 -56.99 6.56 18.14
CA GLU A 636 -57.93 5.70 18.87
C GLU A 636 -57.88 5.95 20.38
N VAL A 637 -56.73 6.35 20.95
CA VAL A 637 -56.66 6.85 22.34
C VAL A 637 -57.48 8.13 22.50
N ASP A 638 -57.29 9.13 21.64
CA ASP A 638 -58.05 10.39 21.69
C ASP A 638 -59.56 10.18 21.47
N ARG A 639 -59.92 9.28 20.53
CA ARG A 639 -61.31 8.87 20.28
C ARG A 639 -61.94 8.14 21.48
N LEU A 640 -61.19 7.27 22.16
CA LEU A 640 -61.62 6.60 23.39
C LEU A 640 -61.92 7.65 24.47
N MET A 641 -61.02 8.62 24.67
CA MET A 641 -61.19 9.70 25.65
C MET A 641 -62.39 10.58 25.32
N THR A 642 -62.52 10.99 24.06
CA THR A 642 -63.68 11.76 23.57
C THR A 642 -64.99 11.00 23.80
N THR A 643 -65.01 9.69 23.53
CA THR A 643 -66.21 8.84 23.73
C THR A 643 -66.58 8.72 25.22
N LEU A 644 -65.59 8.50 26.10
CA LEU A 644 -65.78 8.45 27.55
C LEU A 644 -66.28 9.78 28.14
N VAL A 645 -65.86 10.91 27.55
CA VAL A 645 -66.34 12.26 27.91
C VAL A 645 -67.77 12.51 27.39
N VAL A 646 -68.08 12.10 26.15
CA VAL A 646 -69.38 12.34 25.50
C VAL A 646 -70.51 11.47 26.08
N GLN A 647 -70.26 10.18 26.39
CA GLN A 647 -71.25 9.30 27.02
C GLN A 647 -71.77 9.87 28.36
N ARG A 648 -70.98 10.72 29.03
CA ARG A 648 -71.37 11.36 30.29
C ARG A 648 -72.28 12.59 30.14
N ARG A 649 -72.42 13.17 28.95
CA ARG A 649 -73.38 14.27 28.69
C ARG A 649 -74.80 13.77 28.40
N GLN A 650 -74.99 12.48 28.10
CA GLN A 650 -76.30 11.87 27.84
C GLN A 650 -76.74 10.94 28.99
N GLY A 651 -77.01 11.54 30.16
CA GLY A 651 -77.86 10.90 31.18
C GLY A 651 -79.34 10.91 30.74
N PRO A 652 -80.18 9.96 31.20
CA PRO A 652 -81.50 9.72 30.64
C PRO A 652 -82.47 10.89 30.90
N ARG A 653 -82.87 11.60 29.83
CA ARG A 653 -83.97 12.58 29.86
C ARG A 653 -85.30 11.89 29.54
N ALA A 654 -86.07 11.62 30.59
CA ALA A 654 -87.43 11.11 30.45
C ALA A 654 -88.44 12.23 30.09
N GLY A 655 -89.20 12.00 29.01
CA GLY A 655 -90.61 12.40 28.88
C GLY A 655 -90.99 13.89 28.82
N ARG A 656 -91.41 14.35 27.64
CA ARG A 656 -92.70 15.06 27.53
C ARG A 656 -93.32 14.93 26.14
N LEU A 657 -94.54 14.36 26.11
CA LEU A 657 -95.40 14.28 24.92
C LEU A 657 -96.12 15.62 24.72
N HIS A 658 -96.12 16.16 23.50
CA HIS A 658 -97.25 16.95 23.00
C HIS A 658 -97.58 16.57 21.55
N ARG A 659 -98.86 16.68 21.21
CA ARG A 659 -99.53 16.24 19.97
C ARG A 659 -99.92 17.44 19.12
N ARG A 660 -100.29 17.17 17.86
CA ARG A 660 -101.05 18.03 16.91
C ARG A 660 -100.24 19.20 16.30
N ARG A 661 -100.50 19.67 15.07
CA ARG A 661 -101.24 19.18 13.87
C ARG A 661 -100.98 20.21 12.74
N GLU A 662 -101.23 19.84 11.48
CA GLU A 662 -101.52 20.78 10.36
C GLU A 662 -100.38 21.77 9.99
N ASP A 663 -100.23 22.34 8.78
CA ASP A 663 -100.69 21.98 7.42
C ASP A 663 -99.67 22.59 6.40
N ARG A 664 -99.92 22.46 5.09
CA ARG A 664 -99.36 23.21 3.93
C ARG A 664 -98.45 24.43 4.22
N ASP A 665 -97.32 24.56 3.50
CA ASP A 665 -97.33 25.18 2.16
C ASP A 665 -96.01 25.06 1.34
N ARG A 666 -96.11 25.28 0.02
CA ARG A 666 -95.01 25.65 -0.91
C ARG A 666 -94.93 27.20 -0.99
N PRO A 667 -93.95 27.89 -1.67
CA PRO A 667 -93.01 27.44 -2.70
C PRO A 667 -91.57 28.04 -2.58
N GLY A 668 -90.73 27.87 -3.62
CA GLY A 668 -89.48 28.64 -3.79
C GLY A 668 -88.49 27.98 -4.76
N VAL A 669 -88.10 28.67 -5.84
CA VAL A 669 -87.22 28.16 -6.91
C VAL A 669 -86.00 29.10 -7.09
N ASN A 670 -84.91 28.52 -7.58
CA ASN A 670 -83.59 29.06 -7.99
C ASN A 670 -82.46 28.77 -6.99
N LEU A 671 -81.36 28.07 -7.33
CA LEU A 671 -80.44 28.10 -8.50
C LEU A 671 -79.39 29.21 -8.42
N GLU A 672 -78.17 28.84 -8.84
CA GLU A 672 -76.92 29.61 -8.84
C GLU A 672 -76.21 29.71 -7.47
N GLN A 673 -74.87 29.59 -7.34
CA GLN A 673 -73.81 29.19 -8.29
C GLN A 673 -72.52 28.82 -7.50
N ARG A 674 -71.68 27.92 -8.06
CA ARG A 674 -70.22 27.70 -7.74
C ARG A 674 -69.87 27.10 -6.34
N ARG A 675 -68.82 26.27 -6.18
CA ARG A 675 -67.79 25.74 -7.11
C ARG A 675 -67.28 24.35 -6.68
N CYS A 676 -67.01 23.51 -7.68
CA CYS A 676 -66.05 22.39 -7.80
C CYS A 676 -64.97 22.17 -6.70
N ARG A 677 -64.44 20.96 -6.50
CA ARG A 677 -64.77 19.56 -6.90
C ARG A 677 -63.80 18.63 -6.17
N ARG A 678 -64.20 17.42 -5.78
CA ARG A 678 -63.34 16.42 -5.14
C ARG A 678 -63.92 15.04 -5.46
N ASP A 679 -63.24 14.25 -6.29
CA ASP A 679 -63.68 12.90 -6.66
C ASP A 679 -62.47 11.95 -6.74
N ASP A 680 -62.46 10.99 -5.82
CA ASP A 680 -61.99 9.60 -5.84
C ASP A 680 -61.01 9.09 -6.92
N LEU A 681 -59.94 8.45 -6.44
CA LEU A 681 -59.03 7.60 -7.20
C LEU A 681 -59.41 6.12 -6.99
N ALA A 682 -59.90 5.46 -8.04
CA ALA A 682 -60.19 4.01 -8.03
C ALA A 682 -59.20 3.25 -8.93
N ILE A 683 -58.64 2.16 -8.39
CA ILE A 683 -57.58 1.36 -9.00
C ILE A 683 -58.12 0.48 -10.15
N ARG A 684 -57.45 0.49 -11.31
CA ARG A 684 -57.45 -0.63 -12.27
C ARG A 684 -56.07 -0.82 -12.88
N ILE A 685 -55.64 -2.08 -12.91
CA ILE A 685 -54.43 -2.56 -13.57
C ILE A 685 -54.84 -3.09 -14.95
N ASP A 686 -54.12 -2.75 -16.01
CA ASP A 686 -53.87 -3.71 -17.09
C ASP A 686 -52.56 -3.41 -17.86
N ARG A 687 -52.19 -4.37 -18.72
CA ARG A 687 -50.89 -4.59 -19.36
C ARG A 687 -50.60 -3.68 -20.56
N HIS A 688 -49.35 -3.77 -21.02
CA HIS A 688 -48.79 -3.23 -22.26
C HIS A 688 -48.56 -1.71 -22.31
N GLY A 689 -47.46 -1.27 -21.70
CA GLY A 689 -46.90 0.05 -21.95
C GLY A 689 -46.21 0.14 -23.32
N LEU A 690 -46.77 0.92 -24.24
CA LEU A 690 -46.11 1.40 -25.46
C LEU A 690 -46.70 2.74 -25.92
N ALA A 691 -46.00 3.83 -25.60
CA ALA A 691 -46.04 5.18 -26.19
C ALA A 691 -45.04 6.02 -25.36
N ARG A 692 -43.85 6.43 -25.78
CA ARG A 692 -43.34 6.90 -27.09
C ARG A 692 -44.00 8.20 -27.57
N LEU A 693 -43.29 9.30 -27.36
CA LEU A 693 -43.18 10.53 -28.16
C LEU A 693 -41.84 11.15 -27.69
N ASP A 694 -40.78 11.13 -28.50
CA ASP A 694 -40.42 12.15 -29.51
C ASP A 694 -39.98 13.48 -28.85
N ARG A 695 -38.89 14.16 -29.25
CA ARG A 695 -37.85 13.98 -30.29
C ARG A 695 -36.69 14.96 -29.89
N GLU A 696 -35.40 14.89 -30.29
CA GLU A 696 -34.85 14.97 -31.65
C GLU A 696 -33.38 14.45 -31.77
N PHE A 697 -33.16 13.64 -32.83
CA PHE A 697 -32.00 13.53 -33.74
C PHE A 697 -30.52 13.49 -33.25
N GLY A 698 -29.66 12.56 -33.73
CA GLY A 698 -29.92 11.38 -34.59
C GLY A 698 -28.67 10.71 -35.21
N ALA A 699 -28.88 9.53 -35.84
CA ALA A 699 -28.00 8.76 -36.76
C ALA A 699 -26.70 8.12 -36.18
N PHE A 700 -26.20 6.93 -36.56
CA PHE A 700 -26.68 5.72 -37.29
C PHE A 700 -25.60 4.59 -37.13
N GLY A 701 -25.84 3.26 -37.16
CA GLY A 701 -27.05 2.43 -37.08
C GLY A 701 -26.92 1.02 -37.71
N GLY A 702 -26.81 -0.05 -36.90
CA GLY A 702 -26.79 -1.48 -37.29
C GLY A 702 -26.54 -2.39 -36.06
N ALA A 703 -27.48 -3.22 -35.56
CA ALA A 703 -28.06 -4.46 -36.11
C ALA A 703 -27.05 -5.65 -36.09
N ASP A 704 -27.34 -6.85 -35.59
CA ASP A 704 -28.62 -7.46 -35.15
C ASP A 704 -28.38 -8.73 -34.27
N LEU A 705 -29.45 -9.44 -33.86
CA LEU A 705 -29.51 -10.83 -33.31
C LEU A 705 -29.28 -11.10 -31.81
N LEU A 706 -30.40 -11.27 -31.10
CA LEU A 706 -30.64 -12.26 -30.02
C LEU A 706 -31.27 -13.52 -30.65
N PRO A 707 -31.13 -14.76 -30.11
CA PRO A 707 -31.94 -15.16 -28.94
C PRO A 707 -31.39 -16.29 -28.02
N GLY A 708 -32.02 -16.46 -26.85
CA GLY A 708 -32.21 -17.80 -26.25
C GLY A 708 -31.91 -17.93 -24.76
N ALA A 709 -32.96 -17.98 -23.93
CA ALA A 709 -32.89 -18.41 -22.54
C ALA A 709 -33.77 -19.66 -22.30
N MET A 710 -33.37 -20.48 -21.31
CA MET A 710 -34.08 -21.62 -20.71
C MET A 710 -34.33 -22.89 -21.57
N ARG A 711 -33.83 -24.03 -21.08
CA ARG A 711 -34.67 -24.96 -20.29
C ARG A 711 -33.87 -26.03 -19.52
N ALA A 712 -34.48 -26.49 -18.43
CA ALA A 712 -33.90 -27.43 -17.48
C ALA A 712 -33.83 -28.88 -17.97
N ARG A 713 -32.91 -29.66 -17.40
CA ARG A 713 -33.12 -31.10 -17.15
C ARG A 713 -32.31 -31.56 -15.93
N ALA A 714 -32.97 -32.25 -15.01
CA ALA A 714 -32.30 -33.02 -13.96
C ALA A 714 -32.01 -34.43 -14.48
N GLU A 715 -30.87 -35.02 -14.10
CA GLU A 715 -30.73 -36.46 -13.74
C GLU A 715 -29.26 -36.84 -13.43
N GLY A 716 -29.06 -37.41 -12.24
CA GLY A 716 -28.14 -38.51 -11.92
C GLY A 716 -26.65 -38.48 -12.35
N ALA A 717 -25.76 -38.31 -11.36
CA ALA A 717 -24.57 -39.14 -11.22
C ALA A 717 -24.14 -39.24 -9.74
N GLN A 718 -24.21 -40.44 -9.15
CA GLN A 718 -23.56 -40.75 -7.88
C GLN A 718 -22.08 -41.07 -8.13
N HIS A 719 -21.15 -40.58 -7.31
CA HIS A 719 -20.02 -41.38 -6.80
C HIS A 719 -19.28 -40.68 -5.63
N GLN A 720 -19.74 -41.00 -4.42
CA GLN A 720 -18.96 -41.40 -3.24
C GLN A 720 -17.43 -41.10 -3.20
N GLY A 721 -17.00 -40.28 -2.24
CA GLY A 721 -15.58 -40.17 -1.83
C GLY A 721 -15.33 -39.12 -0.73
N GLN A 722 -14.97 -39.58 0.48
CA GLN A 722 -14.40 -38.85 1.65
C GLN A 722 -14.74 -37.36 1.91
N LEU A 723 -15.40 -37.09 3.04
CA LEU A 723 -15.13 -35.87 3.83
C LEU A 723 -13.83 -36.04 4.65
N PRO A 724 -13.22 -34.93 5.07
CA PRO A 724 -13.16 -34.65 6.51
C PRO A 724 -13.73 -33.27 6.89
N ASP A 725 -14.13 -33.14 8.15
CA ASP A 725 -14.72 -31.94 8.73
C ASP A 725 -13.73 -30.76 8.82
N VAL A 726 -14.06 -29.61 8.22
CA VAL A 726 -13.93 -28.27 8.85
C VAL A 726 -15.00 -27.34 8.23
N LEU A 727 -16.06 -27.03 8.99
CA LEU A 727 -16.99 -25.94 8.70
C LEU A 727 -17.36 -25.25 10.03
N GLU A 728 -16.48 -24.38 10.51
CA GLU A 728 -16.88 -23.30 11.42
C GLU A 728 -17.10 -22.04 10.59
N PHE A 729 -18.32 -21.51 10.67
CA PHE A 729 -18.69 -20.22 10.10
C PHE A 729 -18.12 -19.10 10.99
N GLU A 730 -17.19 -18.30 10.48
CA GLU A 730 -17.03 -16.92 10.94
C GLU A 730 -17.70 -15.97 9.93
N ALA A 731 -18.82 -15.40 10.37
CA ALA A 731 -19.40 -14.20 9.79
C ALA A 731 -19.08 -13.02 10.70
N VAL A 732 -19.11 -11.80 10.14
CA VAL A 732 -18.96 -10.47 10.79
C VAL A 732 -17.52 -9.93 10.88
N GLU A 733 -17.13 -9.12 9.89
CA GLU A 733 -16.64 -7.74 10.11
C GLU A 733 -16.63 -6.92 8.78
N VAL A 734 -17.71 -6.16 8.51
CA VAL A 734 -17.79 -5.22 7.36
C VAL A 734 -18.35 -3.85 7.80
N GLU A 735 -17.96 -3.38 9.00
CA GLU A 735 -18.54 -2.17 9.60
C GLU A 735 -17.50 -1.15 10.11
N ARG A 736 -16.27 -1.18 9.56
CA ARG A 736 -15.24 -0.14 9.82
C ARG A 736 -14.55 0.45 8.59
N THR A 737 -14.68 -0.14 7.41
CA THR A 737 -13.96 0.28 6.20
C THR A 737 -14.52 1.55 5.53
N VAL A 738 -15.62 2.10 6.04
CA VAL A 738 -16.43 3.09 5.32
C VAL A 738 -16.15 4.55 5.73
N VAL A 739 -15.63 4.79 6.95
CA VAL A 739 -15.41 6.15 7.48
C VAL A 739 -14.06 6.73 7.04
N ASP A 740 -12.97 5.96 7.10
CA ASP A 740 -11.63 6.46 6.75
C ASP A 740 -11.39 6.59 5.23
N LEU A 741 -12.18 5.90 4.40
CA LEU A 741 -12.13 6.06 2.94
C LEU A 741 -12.77 7.38 2.44
N GLY A 742 -13.30 8.21 3.34
CA GLY A 742 -13.77 9.56 3.00
C GLY A 742 -12.61 10.53 2.75
N VAL A 743 -11.70 10.64 3.70
CA VAL A 743 -10.65 11.68 3.75
C VAL A 743 -9.59 11.51 2.65
N LEU A 744 -9.31 10.26 2.25
CA LEU A 744 -8.34 9.95 1.20
C LEU A 744 -8.79 10.43 -0.19
N PHE A 745 -10.11 10.43 -0.46
CA PHE A 745 -10.65 10.83 -1.76
C PHE A 745 -10.63 12.34 -1.98
N ASP A 746 -10.84 13.16 -0.95
CA ASP A 746 -10.82 14.63 -1.10
C ASP A 746 -9.41 15.15 -1.44
N HIS A 747 -8.36 14.52 -0.90
CA HIS A 747 -6.97 14.89 -1.21
C HIS A 747 -6.55 14.46 -2.63
N VAL A 748 -6.96 13.27 -3.06
CA VAL A 748 -6.70 12.79 -4.44
C VAL A 748 -7.50 13.60 -5.46
N ALA A 749 -8.77 13.93 -5.17
CA ALA A 749 -9.57 14.81 -6.02
C ALA A 749 -8.98 16.22 -6.13
N ALA A 750 -8.50 16.81 -5.02
CA ALA A 750 -7.83 18.11 -5.04
C ALA A 750 -6.53 18.08 -5.87
N ALA A 751 -5.73 17.02 -5.76
CA ALA A 751 -4.50 16.85 -6.54
C ALA A 751 -4.78 16.67 -8.05
N ILE A 752 -5.80 15.89 -8.41
CA ILE A 752 -6.21 15.68 -9.81
C ILE A 752 -6.80 16.96 -10.41
N VAL A 753 -7.63 17.71 -9.68
CA VAL A 753 -8.15 19.01 -10.13
C VAL A 753 -7.03 20.03 -10.32
N ALA A 754 -6.02 20.05 -9.44
CA ALA A 754 -4.84 20.90 -9.61
C ALA A 754 -4.00 20.49 -10.84
N ALA A 755 -3.83 19.19 -11.10
CA ALA A 755 -3.09 18.68 -12.26
C ALA A 755 -3.81 18.88 -13.60
N ILE A 756 -5.15 18.92 -13.61
CA ILE A 756 -5.96 19.19 -14.81
C ILE A 756 -6.06 20.69 -15.11
N ALA A 757 -6.02 21.56 -14.08
CA ALA A 757 -6.05 23.01 -14.26
C ALA A 757 -4.77 23.59 -14.90
N ASP A 758 -3.65 22.87 -14.90
CA ASP A 758 -2.34 23.33 -15.40
C ASP A 758 -2.06 22.90 -16.87
N ARG A 759 -3.08 22.42 -17.59
CA ARG A 759 -2.99 22.01 -18.99
C ARG A 759 -4.12 22.54 -19.88
N ASP A 760 -4.31 23.86 -19.88
CA ASP A 760 -5.02 24.54 -20.96
C ASP A 760 -4.50 25.98 -21.17
N LEU A 761 -3.50 26.14 -22.04
CA LEU A 761 -3.21 27.33 -22.87
C LEU A 761 -1.87 27.20 -23.63
N VAL A 762 -1.88 26.51 -24.77
CA VAL A 762 -0.81 26.64 -25.80
C VAL A 762 -1.46 26.74 -27.17
N GLY A 763 -1.39 27.92 -27.79
CA GLY A 763 -1.84 28.13 -29.17
C GLY A 763 -1.69 29.57 -29.65
N LEU A 764 -0.84 29.76 -30.68
CA LEU A 764 -0.59 31.00 -31.45
C LEU A 764 0.22 32.07 -30.67
N ASP A 765 1.21 32.79 -31.22
CA ASP A 765 1.67 32.96 -32.62
C ASP A 765 3.20 33.24 -32.64
N PRO A 766 3.95 33.04 -33.75
CA PRO A 766 5.42 33.12 -33.75
C PRO A 766 5.97 34.46 -34.30
N GLY A 767 6.87 35.11 -33.56
CA GLY A 767 7.80 36.08 -34.15
C GLY A 767 8.28 37.23 -33.26
N GLY A 768 9.60 37.45 -33.27
CA GLY A 768 10.24 38.72 -32.87
C GLY A 768 10.63 38.85 -31.39
N PRO A 769 11.90 39.18 -31.07
CA PRO A 769 12.29 39.54 -29.70
C PRO A 769 11.93 41.00 -29.41
N PRO A 770 11.41 41.33 -28.20
CA PRO A 770 11.20 42.72 -27.81
C PRO A 770 12.54 43.38 -27.41
N LEU A 771 12.64 44.65 -27.79
CA LEU A 771 13.75 45.55 -27.53
C LEU A 771 14.16 45.59 -26.04
N LEU A 772 15.46 45.54 -25.78
CA LEU A 772 16.07 46.16 -24.60
C LEU A 772 16.80 47.44 -25.03
N ASP A 773 16.25 48.58 -24.62
CA ASP A 773 16.85 49.91 -24.70
C ASP A 773 16.24 50.72 -23.53
N ASP A 774 16.92 51.52 -22.72
CA ASP A 774 18.33 51.92 -22.62
C ASP A 774 18.66 52.07 -21.12
N ARG A 775 19.90 51.76 -20.69
CA ARG A 775 20.75 52.69 -19.93
C ARG A 775 22.14 52.16 -19.61
N ARG A 776 23.09 52.58 -20.46
CA ARG A 776 24.45 53.05 -20.13
C ARG A 776 25.42 52.08 -19.41
N ALA A 777 26.47 51.66 -20.13
CA ALA A 777 27.82 52.22 -19.91
C ALA A 777 28.87 51.84 -20.99
N LYS A 778 29.40 52.88 -21.67
CA LYS A 778 30.77 53.05 -22.18
C LYS A 778 31.48 51.94 -23.01
N ASP A 779 31.56 52.23 -24.31
CA ASP A 779 32.80 52.65 -25.00
C ASP A 779 34.02 51.68 -25.00
N ARG A 780 34.19 50.88 -26.07
CA ARG A 780 35.23 51.14 -27.10
C ARG A 780 35.18 50.20 -28.33
N SER A 781 35.76 50.72 -29.41
CA SER A 781 35.69 50.33 -30.83
C SER A 781 36.51 49.08 -31.26
N PRO A 782 36.33 48.57 -32.50
CA PRO A 782 36.63 47.17 -32.88
C PRO A 782 37.81 46.98 -33.86
N ARG A 783 38.21 45.71 -34.06
CA ARG A 783 38.98 45.10 -35.19
C ARG A 783 39.37 43.65 -34.80
N GLN A 784 39.63 42.66 -35.68
CA GLN A 784 39.23 42.39 -37.07
C GLN A 784 39.73 40.96 -37.43
N HIS A 785 38.95 40.19 -38.19
CA HIS A 785 39.33 39.07 -39.07
C HIS A 785 39.90 37.72 -38.56
N LEU A 786 39.43 36.69 -39.30
CA LEU A 786 39.91 35.31 -39.49
C LEU A 786 39.64 34.30 -38.36
#